data_AF-A0A2N8DNC1-F1
#
_entry.id   AF-A0A2N8DNC1-F1
#
_cell.length_a   1.000
_cell.length_b   1.000
_cell.length_c   1.000
_cell.angle_alpha   90.00
_cell.angle_beta   90.00
_cell.angle_gamma   90.00
#
_symmetry.space_group_name_H-M   'P 1'
#
loop_
_entity.id
_entity.type
_entity.pdbx_description
1 polymer ?
#
loop_
_entity_poly.entity_id
_entity_poly.type
_entity_poly.pdbx_seq_one_letter_code
_entity_poly.pdbx_strand_id
1 'polypeptide(L)'
;MNKWPRFALNALGLTISLTGSAFAQLAAVDPGPYTFATGKFPMWYQDNNLLSMELCQSRAASSRVPAATPPAYMCTLLPEPGIFDDTLPMVFPDNWPPEAFWFLAETNIPNNGAGFGMDAYVAGIEAAFASGNPVDGDQQSFARIRIRVNVPVAGTYTITHPYGVETVTVTTPGRRAINITKDVGIGAPGNFSGALNGAIGPFLRSINGPYTEVNPDTGSIETFVGDPNLTEAVTGSPFNTNFVRIDGPSGAGSIQTTLFTVAGKVLDNRQQTHVALDRATYRRTSAGVRTEVFAKADSSSTLCFRETLALLPGPPKTPCQTSLLGDNNGLFFGQRLGNGTLPSVIVVTATNPAGTTRPTSVSAKLTDVVKIQTARYSWANHSLLIEATSTDEVAVPDMVAQGYGRLSKTGTLQKITVADLTQPPATVTVKSAAGGSDTEPVVVVGNAPDTGENQAPLSVADTGSTSFGVPITLNVLTNDNDPDGNVPLTITALTQPAAGQGTVALNGTTSVVYTPPAVVNAPLTTTFTYKAQDSKGLASVNPATVTISVAPNRPPTAVADSVATLGVAIPINVLANDTDPEGNTPLGVASLTQPPAGRGTVSTDGTVITYTPPATVTTAFTTTFTYIARDSFGAQSTPATVTVQVSPRPAAETFTITTSTVQARSGNRFNWDFAGTSSVTTGNTITVQVTTPTGLVTLGTTTVPVTGRWRLTLNNTTVVPSANPTATIRSSQGTVRTISVTTL
;
A
#
# COMPACT_ATOMS: atom_id res chain seq x y z
N MET A 1 -14.90 -7.66 -13.06
CA MET A 1 -15.44 -8.76 -13.88
C MET A 1 -16.89 -8.93 -13.51
N ASN A 2 -17.76 -8.47 -14.40
CA ASN A 2 -19.21 -8.50 -14.26
C ASN A 2 -19.73 -9.94 -14.38
N LYS A 3 -20.81 -10.28 -13.65
CA LYS A 3 -22.07 -10.77 -14.25
C LYS A 3 -23.08 -11.22 -13.20
N TRP A 4 -24.18 -10.49 -13.16
CA TRP A 4 -25.55 -11.02 -13.15
C TRP A 4 -26.24 -10.48 -14.42
N PRO A 5 -27.42 -10.96 -14.87
CA PRO A 5 -28.10 -12.24 -14.63
C PRO A 5 -28.49 -12.93 -15.97
N ARG A 6 -29.03 -14.15 -15.92
CA ARG A 6 -29.82 -14.72 -17.02
C ARG A 6 -31.11 -15.33 -16.48
N PHE A 7 -32.20 -14.62 -16.71
CA PHE A 7 -33.54 -15.19 -16.87
C PHE A 7 -33.52 -16.14 -18.08
N ALA A 8 -33.96 -17.37 -17.90
CA ALA A 8 -34.43 -18.22 -18.99
C ALA A 8 -35.67 -18.97 -18.51
N LEU A 9 -36.80 -18.46 -18.97
CA LEU A 9 -38.10 -19.11 -19.00
C LEU A 9 -37.98 -20.38 -19.86
N ASN A 10 -38.33 -21.54 -19.33
CA ASN A 10 -38.73 -22.68 -20.15
C ASN A 10 -39.89 -23.40 -19.44
N ALA A 11 -41.07 -23.16 -19.99
CA ALA A 11 -42.26 -23.92 -19.70
C ALA A 11 -42.17 -25.27 -20.42
N LEU A 12 -42.04 -26.35 -19.66
CA LEU A 12 -42.57 -27.65 -20.05
C LEU A 12 -43.27 -28.25 -18.84
N GLY A 13 -44.56 -28.54 -19.02
CA GLY A 13 -45.46 -29.01 -18.00
C GLY A 13 -44.99 -30.31 -17.36
N LEU A 14 -44.58 -30.18 -16.10
CA LEU A 14 -44.62 -31.24 -15.13
C LEU A 14 -45.11 -30.60 -13.84
N THR A 15 -46.43 -30.60 -13.64
CA THR A 15 -47.03 -30.33 -12.32
C THR A 15 -46.66 -31.50 -11.40
N ILE A 16 -45.43 -31.49 -10.90
CA ILE A 16 -45.11 -32.17 -9.66
C ILE A 16 -45.76 -31.32 -8.58
N SER A 17 -46.94 -31.71 -8.12
CA SER A 17 -47.41 -31.32 -6.80
C SER A 17 -46.41 -31.92 -5.80
N LEU A 18 -45.35 -31.16 -5.51
CA LEU A 18 -44.57 -31.35 -4.30
C LEU A 18 -45.55 -31.07 -3.15
N THR A 19 -46.24 -32.12 -2.70
CA THR A 19 -46.79 -32.16 -1.35
C THR A 19 -45.58 -32.07 -0.44
N GLY A 20 -45.15 -30.85 -0.14
CA GLY A 20 -44.15 -30.59 0.88
C GLY A 20 -44.62 -31.30 2.13
N SER A 21 -43.80 -32.23 2.62
CA SER A 21 -44.07 -32.88 3.90
C SER A 21 -44.24 -31.77 4.93
N ALA A 22 -45.36 -31.74 5.64
CA ALA A 22 -45.60 -30.74 6.67
C ALA A 22 -44.52 -30.86 7.74
N PHE A 23 -43.67 -29.83 7.89
CA PHE A 23 -42.67 -29.76 8.94
C PHE A 23 -42.99 -28.60 9.86
N ALA A 24 -43.00 -28.87 11.16
CA ALA A 24 -43.04 -27.81 12.16
C ALA A 24 -41.64 -27.19 12.27
N GLN A 25 -41.37 -26.14 11.50
CA GLN A 25 -40.06 -25.48 11.49
C GLN A 25 -40.16 -24.02 11.03
N LEU A 26 -39.23 -23.20 11.51
CA LEU A 26 -38.96 -21.87 10.97
C LEU A 26 -38.08 -21.95 9.72
N ALA A 27 -38.23 -20.96 8.84
CA ALA A 27 -37.46 -20.86 7.61
C ALA A 27 -36.16 -20.07 7.80
N ALA A 28 -36.22 -18.95 8.52
CA ALA A 28 -35.11 -18.02 8.63
C ALA A 28 -35.18 -17.15 9.89
N VAL A 29 -34.04 -16.56 10.24
CA VAL A 29 -33.88 -15.53 11.27
C VAL A 29 -33.18 -14.33 10.64
N ASP A 30 -33.46 -13.13 11.15
CA ASP A 30 -32.75 -11.92 10.77
C ASP A 30 -31.22 -12.14 10.87
N PRO A 31 -30.46 -11.94 9.77
CA PRO A 31 -29.00 -12.15 9.78
C PRO A 31 -28.23 -11.04 10.51
N GLY A 32 -28.89 -9.94 10.91
CA GLY A 32 -28.27 -8.80 11.55
C GLY A 32 -27.71 -7.76 10.54
N PRO A 33 -26.92 -6.78 11.01
CA PRO A 33 -26.33 -6.68 12.35
C PRO A 33 -27.35 -6.36 13.45
N TYR A 34 -27.16 -6.95 14.64
CA TYR A 34 -28.00 -6.68 15.80
C TYR A 34 -27.50 -5.46 16.55
N THR A 35 -28.38 -4.50 16.79
CA THR A 35 -28.02 -3.19 17.36
C THR A 35 -28.65 -3.00 18.74
N PHE A 36 -28.22 -1.97 19.47
CA PHE A 36 -28.84 -1.61 20.76
C PHE A 36 -30.34 -1.29 20.64
N ALA A 37 -30.81 -0.90 19.45
CA ALA A 37 -32.21 -0.69 19.17
C ALA A 37 -33.08 -1.94 19.41
N THR A 38 -32.49 -3.11 19.24
CA THR A 38 -33.18 -4.40 19.30
C THR A 38 -32.81 -5.19 20.56
N GLY A 39 -32.10 -4.56 21.49
CA GLY A 39 -31.44 -5.25 22.60
C GLY A 39 -30.34 -6.21 22.15
N LYS A 40 -29.82 -6.02 20.93
CA LYS A 40 -28.95 -6.95 20.19
C LYS A 40 -29.54 -8.33 19.93
N PHE A 41 -30.87 -8.41 19.85
CA PHE A 41 -31.57 -9.58 19.33
C PHE A 41 -31.85 -9.44 17.82
N PRO A 42 -32.12 -10.56 17.13
CA PRO A 42 -32.66 -10.54 15.78
C PRO A 42 -33.96 -9.75 15.71
N MET A 43 -34.13 -8.94 14.68
CA MET A 43 -35.38 -8.22 14.48
C MET A 43 -36.55 -9.17 14.26
N TRP A 44 -36.33 -10.29 13.56
CA TRP A 44 -37.42 -11.18 13.18
C TRP A 44 -37.02 -12.66 13.07
N TYR A 45 -38.04 -13.52 13.18
CA TYR A 45 -38.04 -14.90 12.71
C TYR A 45 -39.11 -15.08 11.64
N GLN A 46 -38.82 -15.88 10.62
CA GLN A 46 -39.71 -16.16 9.51
C GLN A 46 -40.10 -17.63 9.49
N ASP A 47 -41.37 -17.92 9.25
CA ASP A 47 -41.85 -19.29 9.03
C ASP A 47 -41.79 -19.72 7.56
N ASN A 48 -42.05 -21.00 7.29
CA ASN A 48 -42.06 -21.56 5.94
C ASN A 48 -43.19 -21.02 5.02
N ASN A 49 -44.14 -20.26 5.57
CA ASN A 49 -45.17 -19.55 4.81
C ASN A 49 -44.78 -18.09 4.51
N LEU A 50 -43.50 -17.72 4.76
CA LEU A 50 -42.94 -16.39 4.57
C LEU A 50 -43.54 -15.32 5.49
N LEU A 51 -44.23 -15.72 6.56
CA LEU A 51 -44.68 -14.79 7.58
C LEU A 51 -43.54 -14.53 8.57
N SER A 52 -43.13 -13.27 8.68
CA SER A 52 -42.09 -12.84 9.60
C SER A 52 -42.69 -12.18 10.84
N MET A 53 -42.33 -12.67 12.02
CA MET A 53 -42.66 -12.09 13.31
C MET A 53 -41.49 -11.25 13.79
N GLU A 54 -41.74 -9.98 14.13
CA GLU A 54 -40.71 -9.14 14.75
C GLU A 54 -40.69 -9.28 16.28
N LEU A 55 -39.54 -8.98 16.91
CA LEU A 55 -39.45 -8.98 18.37
C LEU A 55 -40.44 -7.95 18.91
N CYS A 56 -41.39 -8.40 19.73
CA CYS A 56 -42.54 -7.58 20.11
C CYS A 56 -42.15 -6.51 21.15
N GLN A 57 -41.71 -5.35 20.66
CA GLN A 57 -41.24 -4.21 21.47
C GLN A 57 -42.29 -3.09 21.55
N SER A 58 -43.57 -3.44 21.50
CA SER A 58 -44.67 -2.47 21.41
C SER A 58 -45.52 -2.41 22.66
N ARG A 59 -45.87 -1.18 23.05
CA ARG A 59 -46.84 -0.89 24.10
C ARG A 59 -48.23 -0.59 23.55
N ALA A 60 -48.51 -0.99 22.31
CA ALA A 60 -49.86 -0.93 21.74
C ALA A 60 -50.81 -1.77 22.62
N ALA A 61 -51.94 -1.19 22.99
CA ALA A 61 -52.94 -1.85 23.82
C ALA A 61 -54.11 -2.36 22.97
N SER A 62 -54.68 -3.47 23.39
CA SER A 62 -55.86 -4.10 22.83
C SER A 62 -57.07 -3.16 22.93
N SER A 63 -57.62 -2.78 21.78
CA SER A 63 -58.86 -1.98 21.70
C SER A 63 -60.15 -2.79 21.92
N ARG A 64 -60.03 -4.13 21.94
CA ARG A 64 -61.17 -5.07 22.04
C ARG A 64 -61.48 -5.49 23.48
N VAL A 65 -60.59 -5.23 24.43
CA VAL A 65 -60.85 -5.46 25.86
C VAL A 65 -60.93 -4.13 26.62
N PRO A 66 -61.65 -4.07 27.76
CA PRO A 66 -61.69 -2.85 28.57
C PRO A 66 -60.29 -2.40 29.00
N ALA A 67 -60.07 -1.09 29.06
CA ALA A 67 -58.83 -0.54 29.57
C ALA A 67 -58.53 -1.06 30.99
N ALA A 68 -57.29 -1.49 31.22
CA ALA A 68 -56.83 -2.08 32.47
C ALA A 68 -55.54 -1.40 32.96
N THR A 69 -55.10 -1.71 34.18
CA THR A 69 -53.81 -1.30 34.73
C THR A 69 -53.11 -2.52 35.34
N PRO A 70 -51.99 -3.01 34.77
CA PRO A 70 -51.33 -2.49 33.56
C PRO A 70 -52.22 -2.61 32.30
N PRO A 71 -51.97 -1.81 31.24
CA PRO A 71 -52.72 -1.91 30.00
C PRO A 71 -52.71 -3.33 29.41
N ALA A 72 -53.80 -3.68 28.73
CA ALA A 72 -53.93 -4.94 28.00
C ALA A 72 -53.06 -4.89 26.72
N TYR A 73 -51.74 -5.06 26.85
CA TYR A 73 -50.81 -4.94 25.74
C TYR A 73 -50.99 -6.05 24.69
N MET A 74 -50.70 -5.71 23.42
CA MET A 74 -50.64 -6.68 22.31
C MET A 74 -49.35 -7.50 22.30
N CYS A 75 -48.31 -7.01 22.97
CA CYS A 75 -47.08 -7.74 23.27
C CYS A 75 -47.11 -8.25 24.72
N THR A 76 -46.50 -9.40 24.97
CA THR A 76 -46.27 -9.89 26.33
C THR A 76 -45.13 -9.10 26.96
N LEU A 77 -45.46 -8.02 27.67
CA LEU A 77 -44.54 -7.17 28.40
C LEU A 77 -44.63 -7.48 29.90
N LEU A 78 -43.61 -8.13 30.45
CA LEU A 78 -43.59 -8.58 31.84
C LEU A 78 -42.81 -7.56 32.70
N PRO A 79 -43.49 -6.69 33.49
CA PRO A 79 -42.81 -5.74 34.36
C PRO A 79 -42.02 -6.44 35.46
N GLU A 80 -40.81 -5.97 35.72
CA GLU A 80 -39.90 -6.50 36.75
C GLU A 80 -39.31 -5.31 37.54
N PRO A 81 -39.73 -5.10 38.80
CA PRO A 81 -39.34 -3.92 39.58
C PRO A 81 -37.82 -3.69 39.62
N GLY A 82 -37.39 -2.52 39.16
CA GLY A 82 -35.97 -2.13 39.11
C GLY A 82 -35.22 -2.60 37.85
N ILE A 83 -35.85 -3.39 36.97
CA ILE A 83 -35.27 -3.86 35.71
C ILE A 83 -36.09 -3.37 34.51
N PHE A 84 -37.41 -3.59 34.52
CA PHE A 84 -38.30 -3.16 33.45
C PHE A 84 -39.61 -2.58 34.00
N ASP A 85 -39.84 -1.32 33.66
CA ASP A 85 -41.06 -0.57 33.90
C ASP A 85 -41.82 -0.40 32.59
N ASP A 86 -42.97 -1.07 32.47
CA ASP A 86 -43.84 -1.09 31.30
C ASP A 86 -44.56 0.26 31.07
N THR A 87 -44.53 1.17 32.05
CA THR A 87 -45.02 2.55 31.90
C THR A 87 -44.04 3.43 31.12
N LEU A 88 -42.80 2.99 30.95
CA LEU A 88 -41.74 3.67 30.19
C LEU A 88 -41.47 2.97 28.84
N PRO A 89 -40.92 3.69 27.83
CA PRO A 89 -40.51 3.08 26.57
C PRO A 89 -39.41 2.02 26.79
N MET A 90 -39.42 0.98 25.96
CA MET A 90 -38.34 -0.01 25.92
C MET A 90 -37.08 0.61 25.31
N VAL A 91 -35.99 0.64 26.07
CA VAL A 91 -34.68 1.14 25.61
C VAL A 91 -33.58 0.30 26.27
N PHE A 92 -32.81 -0.42 25.46
CA PHE A 92 -31.74 -1.29 25.97
C PHE A 92 -30.45 -0.51 26.25
N PRO A 93 -29.73 -0.79 27.35
CA PRO A 93 -30.03 -1.80 28.39
C PRO A 93 -30.85 -1.27 29.59
N ASP A 94 -31.19 0.03 29.61
CA ASP A 94 -31.69 0.71 30.81
C ASP A 94 -33.12 0.35 31.23
N ASN A 95 -34.03 0.11 30.27
CA ASN A 95 -35.41 -0.32 30.51
C ASN A 95 -35.79 -1.39 29.50
N TRP A 96 -35.46 -2.64 29.80
CA TRP A 96 -35.65 -3.77 28.91
C TRP A 96 -36.11 -4.99 29.71
N PRO A 97 -37.12 -5.75 29.27
CA PRO A 97 -37.59 -6.90 30.02
C PRO A 97 -36.57 -8.04 29.98
N PRO A 98 -36.43 -8.82 31.08
CA PRO A 98 -35.67 -10.08 31.10
C PRO A 98 -36.03 -11.06 29.99
N GLU A 99 -37.31 -11.07 29.62
CA GLU A 99 -37.89 -11.95 28.60
C GLU A 99 -38.74 -11.13 27.63
N ALA A 100 -38.61 -11.41 26.34
CA ALA A 100 -39.46 -10.86 25.28
C ALA A 100 -39.76 -11.94 24.25
N PHE A 101 -40.77 -11.75 23.42
CA PHE A 101 -41.25 -12.80 22.51
C PHE A 101 -41.38 -12.27 21.09
N TRP A 102 -40.94 -13.06 20.10
CA TRP A 102 -41.34 -12.86 18.71
C TRP A 102 -42.74 -13.45 18.47
N PHE A 103 -43.03 -14.57 19.13
CA PHE A 103 -44.28 -15.29 19.03
C PHE A 103 -44.57 -16.04 20.33
N LEU A 104 -45.82 -16.04 20.77
CA LEU A 104 -46.28 -16.79 21.93
C LEU A 104 -47.75 -17.23 21.71
N ALA A 105 -48.01 -18.51 21.83
CA ALA A 105 -49.35 -19.08 21.83
C ALA A 105 -49.54 -19.95 23.07
N GLU A 106 -50.58 -19.65 23.85
CA GLU A 106 -50.83 -20.31 25.13
C GLU A 106 -52.27 -20.81 25.22
N THR A 107 -52.45 -21.91 25.94
CA THR A 107 -53.78 -22.40 26.30
C THR A 107 -53.75 -23.24 27.57
N ASN A 108 -54.91 -23.43 28.18
CA ASN A 108 -55.12 -24.31 29.32
C ASN A 108 -56.45 -25.05 29.17
N ILE A 109 -56.60 -26.16 29.86
CA ILE A 109 -57.86 -26.90 29.97
C ILE A 109 -58.16 -27.07 31.46
N PRO A 110 -59.26 -26.49 31.99
CA PRO A 110 -59.64 -26.67 33.38
C PRO A 110 -59.76 -28.15 33.77
N ASN A 111 -59.44 -28.47 35.02
CA ASN A 111 -59.61 -29.84 35.52
C ASN A 111 -61.09 -30.24 35.49
N ASN A 112 -61.37 -31.42 34.94
CA ASN A 112 -62.68 -32.05 35.08
C ASN A 112 -62.85 -32.63 36.50
N GLY A 113 -64.03 -33.21 36.78
CA GLY A 113 -64.34 -33.80 38.10
C GLY A 113 -63.42 -34.96 38.53
N ALA A 114 -62.66 -35.56 37.61
CA ALA A 114 -61.67 -36.59 37.91
C ALA A 114 -60.26 -36.02 38.18
N GLY A 115 -60.05 -34.71 38.00
CA GLY A 115 -58.73 -34.09 38.11
C GLY A 115 -57.90 -34.18 36.82
N PHE A 116 -58.53 -34.50 35.68
CA PHE A 116 -57.88 -34.47 34.37
C PHE A 116 -57.99 -33.06 33.77
N GLY A 117 -56.85 -32.42 33.51
CA GLY A 117 -56.79 -31.08 32.94
C GLY A 117 -55.37 -30.71 32.53
N MET A 118 -55.20 -29.53 31.96
CA MET A 118 -53.92 -29.00 31.52
C MET A 118 -53.71 -27.60 32.08
N ASP A 119 -52.77 -27.47 33.02
CA ASP A 119 -52.41 -26.19 33.64
C ASP A 119 -51.82 -25.22 32.61
N ALA A 120 -51.05 -25.72 31.64
CA ALA A 120 -50.45 -24.89 30.60
C ALA A 120 -50.00 -25.70 29.38
N TYR A 121 -50.29 -25.17 28.19
CA TYR A 121 -49.55 -25.39 26.96
C TYR A 121 -48.97 -24.04 26.51
N VAL A 122 -47.67 -23.99 26.24
CA VAL A 122 -46.97 -22.80 25.74
C VAL A 122 -46.18 -23.19 24.50
N ALA A 123 -46.35 -22.45 23.42
CA ALA A 123 -45.57 -22.56 22.20
C ALA A 123 -45.07 -21.17 21.80
N GLY A 124 -43.76 -20.96 21.71
CA GLY A 124 -43.24 -19.62 21.45
C GLY A 124 -41.79 -19.57 20.96
N ILE A 125 -41.38 -18.38 20.53
CA ILE A 125 -39.98 -18.02 20.29
C ILE A 125 -39.64 -16.88 21.24
N GLU A 126 -38.68 -17.16 22.12
CA GLU A 126 -38.38 -16.35 23.30
C GLU A 126 -36.98 -15.75 23.17
N ALA A 127 -36.88 -14.47 23.49
CA ALA A 127 -35.66 -13.72 23.71
C ALA A 127 -35.42 -13.65 25.21
N ALA A 128 -34.25 -14.07 25.67
CA ALA A 128 -33.87 -14.06 27.07
C ALA A 128 -32.38 -13.74 27.22
N PHE A 129 -31.94 -13.58 28.46
CA PHE A 129 -30.53 -13.38 28.80
C PHE A 129 -30.01 -14.57 29.59
N ALA A 130 -28.80 -15.03 29.29
CA ALA A 130 -28.19 -16.19 29.94
C ALA A 130 -28.08 -16.03 31.47
N SER A 131 -27.86 -14.79 31.96
CA SER A 131 -27.81 -14.45 33.38
C SER A 131 -29.18 -14.07 33.99
N GLY A 132 -30.24 -14.06 33.19
CA GLY A 132 -31.60 -13.67 33.58
C GLY A 132 -31.86 -12.16 33.57
N ASN A 133 -30.83 -11.32 33.64
CA ASN A 133 -30.99 -9.86 33.57
C ASN A 133 -30.53 -9.31 32.21
N PRO A 134 -31.11 -8.20 31.73
CA PRO A 134 -30.65 -7.55 30.50
C PRO A 134 -29.19 -7.11 30.58
N VAL A 135 -28.31 -7.84 29.91
CA VAL A 135 -26.88 -7.57 29.85
C VAL A 135 -26.41 -7.74 28.41
N ASP A 136 -25.60 -6.79 27.93
CA ASP A 136 -24.98 -6.89 26.62
C ASP A 136 -24.00 -8.07 26.58
N GLY A 137 -24.16 -8.94 25.57
CA GLY A 137 -23.36 -10.14 25.43
C GLY A 137 -23.99 -11.40 26.03
N ASP A 138 -25.14 -11.30 26.69
CA ASP A 138 -25.86 -12.45 27.29
C ASP A 138 -27.09 -12.91 26.48
N GLN A 139 -27.37 -12.28 25.33
CA GLN A 139 -28.58 -12.52 24.53
C GLN A 139 -28.69 -13.97 24.05
N GLN A 140 -29.82 -14.61 24.32
CA GLN A 140 -30.19 -15.95 23.86
C GLN A 140 -31.57 -15.96 23.21
N SER A 141 -31.75 -16.81 22.21
CA SER A 141 -33.07 -17.14 21.69
C SER A 141 -33.29 -18.64 21.66
N PHE A 142 -34.54 -19.05 21.81
CA PHE A 142 -34.93 -20.45 21.65
C PHE A 142 -36.40 -20.58 21.30
N ALA A 143 -36.73 -21.68 20.64
CA ALA A 143 -38.11 -22.12 20.44
C ALA A 143 -38.53 -23.00 21.62
N ARG A 144 -39.68 -22.70 22.22
CA ARG A 144 -40.19 -23.38 23.42
C ARG A 144 -41.50 -24.11 23.12
N ILE A 145 -41.57 -25.37 23.55
CA ILE A 145 -42.83 -26.09 23.81
C ILE A 145 -42.85 -26.50 25.29
N ARG A 146 -43.86 -26.05 26.02
CA ARG A 146 -44.06 -26.40 27.43
C ARG A 146 -45.45 -26.99 27.62
N ILE A 147 -45.53 -28.16 28.26
CA ILE A 147 -46.80 -28.84 28.54
C ILE A 147 -46.84 -29.24 30.02
N ARG A 148 -47.93 -28.89 30.71
CA ARG A 148 -48.19 -29.18 32.13
C ARG A 148 -49.56 -29.81 32.28
N VAL A 149 -49.63 -31.13 32.44
CA VAL A 149 -50.91 -31.88 32.48
C VAL A 149 -51.11 -32.53 33.84
N ASN A 150 -52.32 -32.37 34.38
CA ASN A 150 -52.82 -33.06 35.56
C ASN A 150 -53.53 -34.33 35.09
N VAL A 151 -53.15 -35.49 35.61
CA VAL A 151 -53.72 -36.77 35.15
C VAL A 151 -54.31 -37.57 36.31
N PRO A 152 -55.47 -38.21 36.11
CA PRO A 152 -56.22 -38.86 37.19
C PRO A 152 -55.77 -40.30 37.48
N VAL A 153 -55.17 -40.98 36.51
CA VAL A 153 -54.77 -42.39 36.59
C VAL A 153 -53.42 -42.62 35.92
N ALA A 154 -52.78 -43.76 36.23
CA ALA A 154 -51.51 -44.14 35.64
C ALA A 154 -51.76 -44.76 34.26
N GLY A 155 -50.80 -44.64 33.35
CA GLY A 155 -50.86 -45.22 32.01
C GLY A 155 -50.28 -44.29 30.95
N THR A 156 -50.48 -44.66 29.68
CA THR A 156 -49.94 -43.93 28.53
C THR A 156 -50.93 -42.88 28.05
N TYR A 157 -50.43 -41.65 27.91
CA TYR A 157 -51.14 -40.49 27.40
C TYR A 157 -50.54 -40.04 26.07
N THR A 158 -51.40 -39.68 25.12
CA THR A 158 -51.00 -39.11 23.83
C THR A 158 -51.48 -37.65 23.78
N ILE A 159 -50.55 -36.72 23.63
CA ILE A 159 -50.81 -35.29 23.55
C ILE A 159 -50.62 -34.85 22.10
N THR A 160 -51.72 -34.57 21.41
CA THR A 160 -51.70 -33.96 20.07
C THR A 160 -51.79 -32.45 20.24
N HIS A 161 -50.83 -31.70 19.69
CA HIS A 161 -50.80 -30.25 19.77
C HIS A 161 -50.48 -29.64 18.39
N PRO A 162 -50.53 -28.30 18.23
CA PRO A 162 -50.36 -27.68 16.91
C PRO A 162 -49.07 -27.97 16.17
N TYR A 163 -48.02 -28.40 16.87
CA TYR A 163 -46.68 -28.60 16.31
C TYR A 163 -46.16 -30.03 16.42
N GLY A 164 -47.00 -30.99 16.83
CA GLY A 164 -46.56 -32.37 16.97
C GLY A 164 -47.46 -33.23 17.85
N VAL A 165 -46.94 -34.41 18.15
CA VAL A 165 -47.57 -35.40 19.03
C VAL A 165 -46.54 -35.89 20.03
N GLU A 166 -46.86 -35.86 21.32
CA GLU A 166 -46.02 -36.38 22.40
C GLU A 166 -46.71 -37.58 23.04
N THR A 167 -45.98 -38.65 23.33
CA THR A 167 -46.52 -39.83 24.04
C THR A 167 -45.77 -40.04 25.34
N VAL A 168 -46.48 -40.06 26.47
CA VAL A 168 -45.89 -40.13 27.82
C VAL A 168 -46.54 -41.25 28.62
N THR A 169 -45.73 -42.10 29.26
CA THR A 169 -46.22 -43.08 30.22
C THR A 169 -46.07 -42.56 31.64
N VAL A 170 -47.19 -42.40 32.34
CA VAL A 170 -47.25 -41.90 33.71
C VAL A 170 -47.39 -43.06 34.69
N THR A 171 -46.47 -43.18 35.65
CA THR A 171 -46.51 -44.21 36.70
C THR A 171 -47.17 -43.71 37.99
N THR A 172 -47.11 -42.41 38.28
CA THR A 172 -47.73 -41.79 39.45
C THR A 172 -48.65 -40.64 39.01
N PRO A 173 -49.98 -40.77 39.16
CA PRO A 173 -50.94 -39.74 38.76
C PRO A 173 -50.90 -38.53 39.69
N GLY A 174 -51.50 -37.43 39.24
CA GLY A 174 -51.63 -36.21 40.03
C GLY A 174 -51.43 -34.95 39.22
N ARG A 175 -51.30 -33.84 39.95
CA ARG A 175 -51.10 -32.50 39.38
C ARG A 175 -49.73 -32.42 38.70
N ARG A 176 -49.67 -31.94 37.46
CA ARG A 176 -48.46 -31.80 36.63
C ARG A 176 -47.63 -33.08 36.52
N ALA A 177 -48.28 -34.25 36.58
CA ALA A 177 -47.63 -35.54 36.40
C ALA A 177 -47.00 -35.69 35.00
N ILE A 178 -47.53 -34.98 34.00
CA ILE A 178 -46.83 -34.74 32.73
C ILE A 178 -46.26 -33.32 32.76
N ASN A 179 -44.93 -33.24 32.66
CA ASN A 179 -44.17 -32.01 32.80
C ASN A 179 -43.09 -31.94 31.70
N ILE A 180 -43.47 -31.48 30.51
CA ILE A 180 -42.60 -31.45 29.33
C ILE A 180 -42.11 -30.01 29.11
N THR A 181 -40.80 -29.82 28.97
CA THR A 181 -40.22 -28.58 28.47
C THR A 181 -39.18 -28.91 27.43
N LYS A 182 -39.40 -28.38 26.24
CA LYS A 182 -38.52 -28.52 25.09
C LYS A 182 -38.13 -27.12 24.64
N ASP A 183 -36.97 -26.69 25.08
CA ASP A 183 -36.33 -25.45 24.65
C ASP A 183 -35.24 -25.82 23.63
N VAL A 184 -35.42 -25.40 22.39
CA VAL A 184 -34.53 -25.74 21.27
C VAL A 184 -33.85 -24.48 20.76
N GLY A 185 -32.53 -24.54 20.65
CA GLY A 185 -31.75 -23.47 20.05
C GLY A 185 -30.93 -22.63 21.02
N ILE A 186 -30.95 -22.95 22.32
CA ILE A 186 -30.09 -22.32 23.33
C ILE A 186 -28.63 -22.62 22.97
N GLY A 187 -27.96 -21.62 22.39
CA GLY A 187 -26.55 -21.67 22.03
C GLY A 187 -25.70 -20.73 22.89
N ALA A 188 -24.45 -20.55 22.47
CA ALA A 188 -23.62 -19.46 22.98
C ALA A 188 -24.34 -18.11 22.77
N PRO A 189 -24.20 -17.15 23.70
CA PRO A 189 -24.82 -15.84 23.55
C PRO A 189 -24.52 -15.19 22.19
N GLY A 190 -25.54 -14.57 21.59
CA GLY A 190 -25.47 -13.98 20.26
C GLY A 190 -25.65 -14.96 19.09
N ASN A 191 -25.74 -16.27 19.32
CA ASN A 191 -26.12 -17.24 18.28
C ASN A 191 -27.63 -17.50 18.29
N PHE A 192 -28.34 -16.90 17.34
CA PHE A 192 -29.80 -16.98 17.26
C PHE A 192 -30.33 -17.99 16.24
N SER A 193 -29.45 -18.61 15.44
CA SER A 193 -29.84 -19.59 14.42
C SER A 193 -30.36 -20.90 15.02
N GLY A 194 -30.01 -21.19 16.28
CA GLY A 194 -30.40 -22.43 16.95
C GLY A 194 -31.92 -22.61 17.05
N ALA A 195 -32.66 -21.52 17.22
CA ALA A 195 -34.12 -21.54 17.34
C ALA A 195 -34.81 -22.06 16.06
N LEU A 196 -34.14 -22.00 14.91
CA LEU A 196 -34.65 -22.54 13.64
C LEU A 196 -34.81 -24.07 13.64
N ASN A 197 -34.17 -24.77 14.57
CA ASN A 197 -34.33 -26.22 14.74
C ASN A 197 -35.55 -26.57 15.61
N GLY A 198 -36.26 -25.57 16.13
CA GLY A 198 -37.43 -25.72 16.96
C GLY A 198 -38.69 -26.07 16.18
N ALA A 199 -39.59 -26.80 16.83
CA ALA A 199 -40.89 -27.17 16.28
C ALA A 199 -41.92 -26.05 16.48
N ILE A 200 -41.64 -24.84 16.00
CA ILE A 200 -42.53 -23.67 16.10
C ILE A 200 -42.60 -23.01 14.72
N GLY A 201 -43.62 -23.36 13.94
CA GLY A 201 -43.79 -22.86 12.57
C GLY A 201 -44.64 -23.81 11.71
N PRO A 202 -45.50 -23.33 10.78
CA PRO A 202 -45.95 -21.95 10.63
C PRO A 202 -46.55 -21.36 11.91
N PHE A 203 -46.51 -20.03 12.03
CA PHE A 203 -47.03 -19.36 13.22
C PHE A 203 -48.54 -19.55 13.32
N LEU A 204 -49.02 -19.87 14.53
CA LEU A 204 -50.47 -19.85 14.78
C LEU A 204 -50.97 -18.42 14.70
N ARG A 205 -52.21 -18.28 14.21
CA ARG A 205 -52.89 -17.00 14.08
C ARG A 205 -54.30 -17.15 14.61
N SER A 206 -54.84 -16.09 15.22
CA SER A 206 -56.26 -16.04 15.52
C SER A 206 -57.06 -16.13 14.21
N ILE A 207 -58.18 -16.86 14.22
CA ILE A 207 -59.11 -16.89 13.08
C ILE A 207 -59.80 -15.55 12.82
N ASN A 208 -59.82 -14.68 13.83
CA ASN A 208 -60.46 -13.37 13.79
C ASN A 208 -59.45 -12.24 13.52
N GLY A 209 -58.14 -12.56 13.51
CA GLY A 209 -57.06 -11.64 13.17
C GLY A 209 -56.69 -11.64 11.68
N PRO A 210 -55.63 -10.92 11.28
CA PRO A 210 -54.74 -10.14 12.13
C PRO A 210 -55.44 -8.87 12.68
N TYR A 211 -54.96 -8.38 13.82
CA TYR A 211 -55.43 -7.14 14.44
C TYR A 211 -54.46 -6.00 14.21
N THR A 212 -54.97 -4.77 14.26
CA THR A 212 -54.13 -3.57 14.20
C THR A 212 -54.34 -2.69 15.42
N GLU A 213 -53.26 -2.19 16.00
CA GLU A 213 -53.31 -1.26 17.14
C GLU A 213 -52.31 -0.12 16.98
N VAL A 214 -52.56 1.01 17.66
CA VAL A 214 -51.66 2.17 17.64
C VAL A 214 -50.63 2.05 18.74
N ASN A 215 -49.35 2.09 18.39
CA ASN A 215 -48.27 2.17 19.36
C ASN A 215 -48.22 3.60 19.94
N PRO A 216 -48.44 3.77 21.26
CA PRO A 216 -48.48 5.09 21.88
C PRO A 216 -47.13 5.82 21.89
N ASP A 217 -46.01 5.11 21.69
CA ASP A 217 -44.66 5.69 21.69
C ASP A 217 -44.27 6.27 20.34
N THR A 218 -44.73 5.66 19.25
CA THR A 218 -44.33 6.02 17.89
C THR A 218 -45.49 6.62 17.07
N GLY A 219 -46.73 6.46 17.54
CA GLY A 219 -47.95 6.78 16.79
C GLY A 219 -48.19 5.86 15.58
N SER A 220 -47.37 4.83 15.37
CA SER A 220 -47.49 3.93 14.23
C SER A 220 -48.63 2.92 14.45
N ILE A 221 -49.34 2.59 13.38
CA ILE A 221 -50.28 1.47 13.35
C ILE A 221 -49.48 0.18 13.12
N GLU A 222 -49.64 -0.79 14.01
CA GLU A 222 -48.89 -2.04 14.00
C GLU A 222 -49.84 -3.22 13.86
N THR A 223 -49.40 -4.31 13.22
CA THR A 223 -50.22 -5.48 12.93
C THR A 223 -49.80 -6.68 13.78
N PHE A 224 -50.77 -7.44 14.31
CA PHE A 224 -50.55 -8.57 15.21
C PHE A 224 -51.30 -9.81 14.72
N VAL A 225 -50.71 -11.00 14.85
CA VAL A 225 -51.34 -12.27 14.41
C VAL A 225 -52.47 -12.75 15.31
N GLY A 226 -52.58 -12.17 16.50
CA GLY A 226 -53.62 -12.44 17.49
C GLY A 226 -53.62 -11.36 18.56
N ASP A 227 -54.50 -11.51 19.53
CA ASP A 227 -54.55 -10.68 20.73
C ASP A 227 -54.33 -11.58 21.96
N PRO A 228 -53.26 -11.40 22.76
CA PRO A 228 -53.02 -12.22 23.95
C PRO A 228 -54.09 -12.02 25.03
N ASN A 229 -54.91 -10.98 24.92
CA ASN A 229 -55.99 -10.67 25.87
C ASN A 229 -57.31 -11.36 25.50
N LEU A 230 -57.36 -12.08 24.37
CA LEU A 230 -58.54 -12.84 23.93
C LEU A 230 -58.21 -14.33 23.84
N THR A 231 -59.19 -15.16 24.21
CA THR A 231 -59.11 -16.62 24.05
C THR A 231 -59.94 -17.02 22.84
N GLU A 232 -59.27 -17.36 21.73
CA GLU A 232 -59.90 -17.53 20.42
C GLU A 232 -59.41 -18.80 19.71
N ALA A 233 -60.21 -19.27 18.75
CA ALA A 233 -59.76 -20.35 17.89
C ALA A 233 -58.59 -19.90 17.00
N VAL A 234 -57.70 -20.84 16.67
CA VAL A 234 -56.50 -20.56 15.87
C VAL A 234 -56.48 -21.33 14.55
N THR A 235 -55.62 -20.88 13.64
CA THR A 235 -55.25 -21.57 12.41
C THR A 235 -53.74 -21.48 12.20
N GLY A 236 -53.20 -22.24 11.26
CA GLY A 236 -51.78 -22.19 10.87
C GLY A 236 -50.95 -23.40 11.28
N SER A 237 -51.52 -24.37 12.02
CA SER A 237 -50.80 -25.62 12.33
C SER A 237 -50.36 -26.34 11.04
N PRO A 238 -49.09 -26.77 10.93
CA PRO A 238 -48.61 -27.55 9.79
C PRO A 238 -49.31 -28.91 9.64
N PHE A 239 -49.82 -29.48 10.74
CA PHE A 239 -50.45 -30.79 10.76
C PHE A 239 -51.98 -30.72 10.78
N ASN A 240 -52.56 -29.53 10.55
CA ASN A 240 -53.99 -29.27 10.72
C ASN A 240 -54.52 -29.61 12.14
N THR A 241 -53.64 -29.57 13.14
CA THR A 241 -53.99 -29.77 14.56
C THR A 241 -54.11 -28.43 15.27
N ASN A 242 -55.06 -27.59 14.86
CA ASN A 242 -55.31 -26.27 15.48
C ASN A 242 -55.97 -26.36 16.88
N PHE A 243 -55.55 -27.34 17.69
CA PHE A 243 -56.07 -27.69 19.00
C PHE A 243 -54.98 -28.36 19.83
N VAL A 244 -55.17 -28.42 21.15
CA VAL A 244 -54.47 -29.36 22.03
C VAL A 244 -55.48 -30.42 22.48
N ARG A 245 -55.18 -31.70 22.23
CA ARG A 245 -55.95 -32.85 22.69
C ARG A 245 -55.06 -33.79 23.47
N ILE A 246 -55.56 -34.30 24.59
CA ILE A 246 -54.86 -35.25 25.43
C ILE A 246 -55.74 -36.48 25.59
N ASP A 247 -55.32 -37.56 24.94
CA ASP A 247 -55.98 -38.86 24.99
C ASP A 247 -55.32 -39.69 26.08
N GLY A 248 -56.08 -40.04 27.11
CA GLY A 248 -55.60 -40.88 28.22
C GLY A 248 -55.88 -42.37 28.03
N PRO A 249 -55.34 -43.22 28.92
CA PRO A 249 -55.60 -44.65 28.92
C PRO A 249 -57.07 -44.95 29.24
N SER A 250 -57.49 -46.21 29.05
CA SER A 250 -58.84 -46.66 29.38
C SER A 250 -59.24 -46.23 30.80
N GLY A 251 -60.37 -45.53 30.92
CA GLY A 251 -60.87 -44.96 32.18
C GLY A 251 -60.49 -43.50 32.47
N ALA A 252 -59.50 -42.92 31.77
CA ALA A 252 -59.14 -41.51 31.91
C ALA A 252 -59.95 -40.58 31.00
N GLY A 253 -60.34 -41.06 29.81
CA GLY A 253 -61.02 -40.26 28.78
C GLY A 253 -60.08 -39.39 27.95
N SER A 254 -60.64 -38.35 27.31
CA SER A 254 -59.90 -37.37 26.51
C SER A 254 -60.35 -35.96 26.86
N ILE A 255 -59.42 -35.01 26.80
CA ILE A 255 -59.70 -33.57 26.96
C ILE A 255 -59.13 -32.80 25.77
N GLN A 256 -59.80 -31.74 25.34
CA GLN A 256 -59.38 -30.94 24.20
C GLN A 256 -59.76 -29.47 24.36
N THR A 257 -58.95 -28.58 23.80
CA THR A 257 -59.29 -27.17 23.53
C THR A 257 -58.83 -26.77 22.14
N THR A 258 -59.63 -25.96 21.46
CA THR A 258 -59.27 -25.28 20.20
C THR A 258 -58.91 -23.81 20.42
N LEU A 259 -59.03 -23.32 21.66
CA LEU A 259 -58.91 -21.90 21.99
C LEU A 259 -57.52 -21.60 22.56
N PHE A 260 -56.92 -20.50 22.14
CA PHE A 260 -55.60 -20.03 22.56
C PHE A 260 -55.62 -18.51 22.76
N THR A 261 -54.71 -18.01 23.58
CA THR A 261 -54.23 -16.63 23.52
C THR A 261 -53.01 -16.61 22.58
N VAL A 262 -52.90 -15.60 21.72
CA VAL A 262 -51.81 -15.51 20.73
C VAL A 262 -51.23 -14.10 20.72
N ALA A 263 -49.94 -13.97 21.01
CA ALA A 263 -49.15 -12.77 20.80
C ALA A 263 -48.15 -12.97 19.66
N GLY A 264 -47.99 -11.94 18.84
CA GLY A 264 -46.98 -11.91 17.78
C GLY A 264 -47.20 -10.70 16.89
N LYS A 265 -46.16 -9.89 16.73
CA LYS A 265 -46.20 -8.68 15.90
C LYS A 265 -45.68 -9.02 14.52
N VAL A 266 -46.48 -8.74 13.50
CA VAL A 266 -46.06 -8.89 12.10
C VAL A 266 -44.96 -7.88 11.82
N LEU A 267 -43.88 -8.34 11.20
CA LEU A 267 -42.76 -7.51 10.78
C LEU A 267 -43.22 -6.38 9.86
N ASP A 268 -43.15 -5.12 10.33
CA ASP A 268 -43.00 -3.98 9.41
C ASP A 268 -41.67 -4.19 8.65
N ASN A 269 -41.58 -3.92 7.35
CA ASN A 269 -40.41 -4.28 6.55
C ASN A 269 -39.43 -3.10 6.34
N ARG A 270 -39.76 -1.91 6.87
CA ARG A 270 -38.87 -0.73 6.81
C ARG A 270 -37.65 -0.97 7.69
N GLN A 271 -36.45 -0.76 7.18
CA GLN A 271 -35.23 -0.87 7.99
C GLN A 271 -35.27 0.09 9.20
N GLN A 272 -34.51 -0.23 10.25
CA GLN A 272 -34.31 0.69 11.37
C GLN A 272 -33.47 1.89 10.93
N THR A 273 -33.77 3.07 11.46
CA THR A 273 -32.93 4.26 11.23
C THR A 273 -31.63 4.04 11.97
N HIS A 274 -30.52 4.02 11.25
CA HIS A 274 -29.23 3.72 11.87
C HIS A 274 -28.86 4.82 12.88
N VAL A 275 -28.45 4.41 14.08
CA VAL A 275 -28.01 5.33 15.13
C VAL A 275 -26.98 4.66 16.03
N ALA A 276 -25.94 5.40 16.36
CA ALA A 276 -24.97 5.05 17.39
C ALA A 276 -24.76 6.26 18.31
N LEU A 277 -24.70 5.99 19.61
CA LEU A 277 -24.34 6.99 20.61
C LEU A 277 -22.85 6.81 20.96
N ASP A 278 -22.00 7.68 20.42
CA ASP A 278 -20.56 7.59 20.63
C ASP A 278 -20.15 8.11 22.01
N ARG A 279 -20.77 9.19 22.46
CA ARG A 279 -20.42 9.84 23.72
C ARG A 279 -21.60 10.59 24.31
N ALA A 280 -21.87 10.35 25.59
CA ALA A 280 -22.75 11.15 26.42
C ALA A 280 -21.96 11.61 27.64
N THR A 281 -21.44 12.83 27.61
CA THR A 281 -20.62 13.39 28.69
C THR A 281 -21.32 14.53 29.40
N TYR A 282 -20.88 14.81 30.62
CA TYR A 282 -21.35 15.98 31.35
C TYR A 282 -20.23 16.81 31.99
N ARG A 283 -20.57 18.06 32.25
CA ARG A 283 -19.85 18.94 33.18
C ARG A 283 -20.83 19.47 34.21
N ARG A 284 -20.46 19.45 35.49
CA ARG A 284 -21.28 19.98 36.58
C ARG A 284 -20.47 20.95 37.42
N THR A 285 -20.96 22.17 37.55
CA THR A 285 -20.38 23.22 38.42
C THR A 285 -21.47 23.81 39.31
N SER A 286 -21.12 24.75 40.18
CA SER A 286 -22.11 25.50 40.97
C SER A 286 -23.11 26.28 40.11
N ALA A 287 -22.80 26.55 38.84
CA ALA A 287 -23.68 27.24 37.90
C ALA A 287 -24.73 26.31 37.24
N GLY A 288 -24.54 24.99 37.30
CA GLY A 288 -25.46 24.02 36.70
C GLY A 288 -24.78 22.82 36.05
N VAL A 289 -25.55 22.07 35.28
CA VAL A 289 -25.11 20.88 34.53
C VAL A 289 -25.15 21.17 33.04
N ARG A 290 -24.08 20.84 32.33
CA ARG A 290 -24.04 20.81 30.87
C ARG A 290 -23.91 19.37 30.42
N THR A 291 -24.84 18.90 29.61
CA THR A 291 -24.77 17.61 28.93
C THR A 291 -24.33 17.81 27.49
N GLU A 292 -23.49 16.90 26.99
CA GLU A 292 -22.93 16.92 25.64
C GLU A 292 -23.08 15.53 25.04
N VAL A 293 -23.72 15.48 23.86
CA VAL A 293 -24.09 14.23 23.20
C VAL A 293 -23.49 14.22 21.80
N PHE A 294 -22.73 13.17 21.50
CA PHE A 294 -22.16 12.88 20.19
C PHE A 294 -22.78 11.58 19.70
N ALA A 295 -23.35 11.63 18.51
CA ALA A 295 -24.01 10.49 17.90
C ALA A 295 -23.68 10.41 16.41
N LYS A 296 -23.90 9.22 15.84
CA LYS A 296 -23.76 8.95 14.42
C LYS A 296 -25.06 8.40 13.86
N ALA A 297 -25.36 8.76 12.62
CA ALA A 297 -26.47 8.23 11.85
C ALA A 297 -26.26 8.51 10.36
N ASP A 298 -27.18 8.03 9.51
CA ASP A 298 -27.19 8.41 8.10
C ASP A 298 -27.34 9.94 7.96
N SER A 299 -26.64 10.55 7.01
CA SER A 299 -26.64 12.02 6.82
C SER A 299 -28.02 12.62 6.49
N SER A 300 -28.96 11.79 6.03
CA SER A 300 -30.36 12.16 5.80
C SER A 300 -31.24 12.11 7.04
N SER A 301 -30.71 11.64 8.19
CA SER A 301 -31.46 11.49 9.44
C SER A 301 -31.52 12.78 10.24
N THR A 302 -32.57 12.91 11.04
CA THR A 302 -32.67 13.91 12.12
C THR A 302 -32.53 13.21 13.46
N LEU A 303 -31.69 13.79 14.33
CA LEU A 303 -31.42 13.25 15.66
C LEU A 303 -31.87 14.23 16.73
N CYS A 304 -32.37 13.67 17.83
CA CYS A 304 -32.65 14.39 19.04
C CYS A 304 -32.30 13.54 20.25
N PHE A 305 -32.09 14.17 21.39
CA PHE A 305 -31.93 13.46 22.65
C PHE A 305 -32.90 13.95 23.71
N ARG A 306 -33.08 13.12 24.73
CA ARG A 306 -33.76 13.43 25.99
C ARG A 306 -32.98 12.88 27.17
N GLU A 307 -33.13 13.52 28.32
CA GLU A 307 -32.41 13.25 29.57
C GLU A 307 -33.21 12.33 30.52
N THR A 308 -34.12 11.53 29.98
CA THR A 308 -34.97 10.60 30.71
C THR A 308 -35.44 9.46 29.81
N LEU A 309 -35.78 8.31 30.38
CA LEU A 309 -36.39 7.21 29.63
C LEU A 309 -37.79 7.58 29.13
N ALA A 310 -38.58 8.29 29.95
CA ALA A 310 -39.94 8.68 29.62
C ALA A 310 -39.99 9.58 28.37
N LEU A 311 -40.99 9.36 27.51
CA LEU A 311 -41.30 10.34 26.46
C LEU A 311 -41.83 11.63 27.10
N LEU A 312 -41.55 12.76 26.45
CA LEU A 312 -41.99 14.06 26.92
C LEU A 312 -43.48 14.28 26.59
N PRO A 313 -44.20 15.10 27.39
CA PRO A 313 -45.60 15.43 27.13
C PRO A 313 -45.81 16.05 25.74
N GLY A 314 -46.91 15.64 25.07
CA GLY A 314 -47.34 16.15 23.77
C GLY A 314 -48.42 15.24 23.15
N PRO A 315 -49.25 15.72 22.20
CA PRO A 315 -50.08 14.86 21.36
C PRO A 315 -49.50 14.73 19.93
N PRO A 316 -48.82 13.62 19.56
CA PRO A 316 -48.41 12.49 20.40
C PRO A 316 -47.21 12.85 21.31
N LYS A 317 -46.89 11.97 22.27
CA LYS A 317 -45.72 12.15 23.14
C LYS A 317 -44.46 12.25 22.27
N THR A 318 -43.52 13.11 22.66
CA THR A 318 -42.32 13.36 21.85
C THR A 318 -41.06 12.76 22.48
N PRO A 319 -40.20 12.08 21.69
CA PRO A 319 -38.88 11.66 22.15
C PRO A 319 -37.87 12.82 22.16
N CYS A 320 -38.20 13.96 21.56
CA CYS A 320 -37.27 15.06 21.28
C CYS A 320 -37.31 16.12 22.40
N GLN A 321 -36.25 16.20 23.19
CA GLN A 321 -36.01 17.33 24.10
C GLN A 321 -35.08 18.37 23.49
N THR A 322 -34.03 17.91 22.81
CA THR A 322 -33.01 18.76 22.20
C THR A 322 -32.53 18.13 20.91
N SER A 323 -32.64 18.87 19.81
CA SER A 323 -32.13 18.44 18.50
C SER A 323 -30.61 18.44 18.48
N LEU A 324 -30.01 17.46 17.79
CA LEU A 324 -28.58 17.46 17.50
C LEU A 324 -28.34 18.14 16.15
N LEU A 325 -27.26 18.92 16.07
CA LEU A 325 -26.79 19.51 14.84
C LEU A 325 -25.93 18.48 14.08
N GLY A 326 -26.32 18.16 12.86
CA GLY A 326 -25.56 17.30 11.96
C GLY A 326 -24.50 18.07 11.17
N ASP A 327 -23.39 17.41 10.83
CA ASP A 327 -22.33 17.95 9.98
C ASP A 327 -22.49 17.62 8.48
N ASN A 328 -23.59 16.94 8.11
CA ASN A 328 -23.88 16.36 6.80
C ASN A 328 -22.99 15.17 6.38
N ASN A 329 -22.09 14.71 7.23
CA ASN A 329 -21.26 13.50 7.02
C ASN A 329 -21.63 12.37 8.01
N GLY A 330 -22.78 12.48 8.66
CA GLY A 330 -23.31 11.47 9.58
C GLY A 330 -22.81 11.61 11.02
N LEU A 331 -22.16 12.72 11.38
CA LEU A 331 -21.83 13.07 12.76
C LEU A 331 -22.82 14.11 13.29
N PHE A 332 -23.27 13.92 14.53
CA PHE A 332 -24.26 14.75 15.18
C PHE A 332 -23.77 15.18 16.57
N PHE A 333 -23.94 16.46 16.89
CA PHE A 333 -23.60 17.03 18.20
C PHE A 333 -24.78 17.80 18.79
N GLY A 334 -25.07 17.56 20.06
CA GLY A 334 -26.04 18.34 20.83
C GLY A 334 -25.50 18.65 22.21
N GLN A 335 -25.94 19.78 22.77
CA GLN A 335 -25.68 20.11 24.17
C GLN A 335 -26.92 20.71 24.82
N ARG A 336 -27.06 20.50 26.12
CA ARG A 336 -28.13 21.12 26.91
C ARG A 336 -27.58 21.63 28.23
N LEU A 337 -28.02 22.83 28.60
CA LEU A 337 -27.78 23.40 29.92
C LEU A 337 -29.01 23.12 30.79
N GLY A 338 -28.77 22.54 31.96
CA GLY A 338 -29.78 22.22 32.96
C GLY A 338 -29.42 22.80 34.32
N ASN A 339 -30.45 23.11 35.10
CA ASN A 339 -30.32 23.49 36.49
C ASN A 339 -30.66 22.25 37.35
N GLY A 340 -29.79 21.87 38.29
CA GLY A 340 -30.11 20.83 39.28
C GLY A 340 -29.36 19.51 39.11
N THR A 341 -30.10 18.39 39.23
CA THR A 341 -29.56 17.02 39.33
C THR A 341 -29.06 16.48 38.00
N LEU A 342 -27.97 15.72 38.04
CA LEU A 342 -27.44 15.02 36.88
C LEU A 342 -28.49 14.02 36.35
N PRO A 343 -28.79 14.00 35.04
CA PRO A 343 -29.66 12.99 34.46
C PRO A 343 -29.10 11.58 34.67
N SER A 344 -29.99 10.61 34.89
CA SER A 344 -29.58 9.21 35.06
C SER A 344 -29.26 8.50 33.75
N VAL A 345 -29.66 9.07 32.60
CA VAL A 345 -29.49 8.49 31.26
C VAL A 345 -29.70 9.55 30.17
N ILE A 346 -29.05 9.37 29.02
CA ILE A 346 -29.39 10.03 27.75
C ILE A 346 -30.03 8.99 26.84
N VAL A 347 -31.15 9.34 26.22
CA VAL A 347 -31.73 8.58 25.09
C VAL A 347 -31.65 9.41 23.83
N VAL A 348 -30.98 8.91 22.80
CA VAL A 348 -30.95 9.50 21.46
C VAL A 348 -31.93 8.78 20.56
N THR A 349 -32.77 9.54 19.87
CA THR A 349 -33.70 9.03 18.85
C THR A 349 -33.32 9.58 17.49
N ALA A 350 -33.10 8.68 16.53
CA ALA A 350 -32.88 8.99 15.12
C ALA A 350 -34.14 8.70 14.31
N THR A 351 -34.47 9.61 13.38
CA THR A 351 -35.62 9.51 12.49
C THR A 351 -35.18 9.86 11.07
N ASN A 352 -35.64 9.10 10.07
CA ASN A 352 -35.57 9.54 8.69
C ASN A 352 -36.80 10.40 8.35
N PRO A 353 -36.63 11.69 8.02
CA PRO A 353 -37.77 12.58 7.76
C PRO A 353 -38.66 12.15 6.58
N ALA A 354 -38.15 11.35 5.64
CA ALA A 354 -38.93 10.82 4.53
C ALA A 354 -39.78 9.59 4.91
N GLY A 355 -39.63 9.07 6.14
CA GLY A 355 -40.42 7.93 6.64
C GLY A 355 -40.07 6.58 6.03
N THR A 356 -38.96 6.49 5.28
CA THR A 356 -38.50 5.27 4.60
C THR A 356 -37.91 4.23 5.56
N THR A 357 -37.45 4.66 6.74
CA THR A 357 -36.98 3.82 7.84
C THR A 357 -37.82 4.04 9.10
N ARG A 358 -37.75 3.12 10.05
CA ARG A 358 -38.40 3.24 11.36
C ARG A 358 -37.54 4.06 12.33
N PRO A 359 -38.12 5.00 13.10
CA PRO A 359 -37.39 5.70 14.16
C PRO A 359 -36.75 4.72 15.14
N THR A 360 -35.58 5.07 15.66
CA THR A 360 -34.79 4.17 16.50
C THR A 360 -34.21 4.93 17.68
N SER A 361 -34.27 4.34 18.88
CA SER A 361 -33.75 4.94 20.11
C SER A 361 -32.67 4.08 20.74
N VAL A 362 -31.60 4.72 21.22
CA VAL A 362 -30.50 4.10 21.98
C VAL A 362 -30.21 4.93 23.21
N SER A 363 -29.79 4.29 24.31
CA SER A 363 -29.44 4.98 25.55
C SER A 363 -28.00 4.76 25.99
N ALA A 364 -27.49 5.69 26.79
CA ALA A 364 -26.35 5.42 27.66
C ALA A 364 -26.39 6.29 28.92
N LYS A 365 -25.64 5.85 29.93
CA LYS A 365 -25.32 6.63 31.11
C LYS A 365 -24.41 7.81 30.74
N LEU A 366 -24.57 8.93 31.45
CA LEU A 366 -23.63 10.03 31.32
C LEU A 366 -22.34 9.72 32.06
N THR A 367 -21.21 10.09 31.46
CA THR A 367 -19.90 10.02 32.10
C THR A 367 -19.31 11.41 32.28
N ASP A 368 -18.52 11.61 33.33
CA ASP A 368 -17.69 12.80 33.44
C ASP A 368 -16.54 12.75 32.42
N VAL A 369 -15.84 13.88 32.26
CA VAL A 369 -14.60 13.94 31.50
C VAL A 369 -13.45 14.06 32.49
N VAL A 370 -12.54 13.10 32.43
CA VAL A 370 -11.29 13.11 33.17
C VAL A 370 -10.23 13.83 32.33
N LYS A 371 -9.37 14.58 32.99
CA LYS A 371 -8.18 15.17 32.36
C LYS A 371 -6.96 14.99 33.26
N ILE A 372 -5.96 14.27 32.77
CA ILE A 372 -4.65 14.16 33.40
C ILE A 372 -3.88 15.45 33.12
N GLN A 373 -3.49 16.15 34.18
CA GLN A 373 -2.75 17.41 34.10
C GLN A 373 -1.24 17.18 34.24
N THR A 374 -0.87 16.19 35.05
CA THR A 374 0.53 15.82 35.29
C THR A 374 0.67 14.31 35.24
N ALA A 375 1.60 13.83 34.43
CA ALA A 375 2.12 12.47 34.43
C ALA A 375 3.65 12.56 34.36
N ARG A 376 4.30 12.64 35.52
CA ARG A 376 5.74 12.93 35.61
C ARG A 376 6.46 11.90 36.46
N TYR A 377 7.40 11.19 35.85
CA TYR A 377 8.32 10.31 36.55
C TYR A 377 9.61 11.06 36.86
N SER A 378 9.98 11.13 38.12
CA SER A 378 11.24 11.70 38.58
C SER A 378 12.26 10.58 38.76
N TRP A 379 13.34 10.65 37.97
CA TRP A 379 14.40 9.65 38.05
C TRP A 379 15.17 9.74 39.37
N ALA A 380 15.41 10.95 39.88
CA ALA A 380 16.22 11.19 41.07
C ALA A 380 15.72 10.44 42.33
N ASN A 381 14.43 10.15 42.41
CA ASN A 381 13.80 9.48 43.55
C ASN A 381 12.87 8.33 43.12
N HIS A 382 12.95 7.88 41.86
CA HIS A 382 12.16 6.77 41.32
C HIS A 382 10.67 6.87 41.63
N SER A 383 10.09 8.08 41.46
CA SER A 383 8.69 8.33 41.81
C SER A 383 7.86 8.86 40.63
N LEU A 384 6.62 8.41 40.52
CA LEU A 384 5.66 8.85 39.51
C LEU A 384 4.58 9.72 40.16
N LEU A 385 4.51 10.98 39.76
CA LEU A 385 3.44 11.90 40.10
C LEU A 385 2.34 11.86 39.03
N ILE A 386 1.12 11.55 39.45
CA ILE A 386 -0.08 11.62 38.62
C ILE A 386 -1.06 12.61 39.25
N GLU A 387 -1.48 13.60 38.47
CA GLU A 387 -2.50 14.58 38.87
C GLU A 387 -3.58 14.67 37.80
N ALA A 388 -4.84 14.60 38.20
CA ALA A 388 -5.97 14.60 37.28
C ALA A 388 -7.18 15.36 37.86
N THR A 389 -8.07 15.81 36.98
CA THR A 389 -9.34 16.48 37.32
C THR A 389 -10.52 15.81 36.64
N SER A 390 -11.69 15.89 37.26
CA SER A 390 -13.00 15.56 36.66
C SER A 390 -13.77 16.84 36.33
N THR A 391 -14.65 16.79 35.33
CA THR A 391 -15.62 17.86 35.02
C THR A 391 -16.79 17.95 36.00
N ASP A 392 -16.89 17.07 36.98
CA ASP A 392 -17.85 17.19 38.08
C ASP A 392 -17.20 17.88 39.28
N GLU A 393 -17.46 19.18 39.41
CA GLU A 393 -16.88 20.03 40.44
C GLU A 393 -17.76 20.09 41.70
N VAL A 394 -18.99 19.53 41.65
CA VAL A 394 -19.97 19.60 42.74
C VAL A 394 -19.99 18.31 43.56
N ALA A 395 -20.16 17.14 42.93
CA ALA A 395 -19.94 15.86 43.58
C ALA A 395 -18.76 15.19 42.91
N VAL A 396 -17.58 15.72 43.22
CA VAL A 396 -16.30 15.25 42.65
C VAL A 396 -16.21 13.74 42.80
N PRO A 397 -16.07 12.95 41.72
CA PRO A 397 -15.97 11.50 41.80
C PRO A 397 -14.60 11.07 42.29
N ASP A 398 -14.49 9.84 42.79
CA ASP A 398 -13.18 9.26 43.13
C ASP A 398 -12.44 8.83 41.86
N MET A 399 -11.13 9.05 41.80
CA MET A 399 -10.32 8.64 40.65
C MET A 399 -9.29 7.57 41.04
N VAL A 400 -9.02 6.66 40.10
CA VAL A 400 -8.05 5.57 40.23
C VAL A 400 -7.11 5.62 39.03
N ALA A 401 -5.80 5.70 39.31
CA ALA A 401 -4.78 5.43 38.31
C ALA A 401 -4.65 3.93 38.15
N GLN A 402 -4.93 3.41 36.95
CA GLN A 402 -4.95 1.98 36.68
C GLN A 402 -3.57 1.37 36.95
N GLY A 403 -3.51 0.38 37.84
CA GLY A 403 -2.26 -0.26 38.26
C GLY A 403 -1.50 0.47 39.38
N TYR A 404 -1.88 1.69 39.74
CA TYR A 404 -1.16 2.52 40.71
C TYR A 404 -1.99 2.89 41.95
N GLY A 405 -3.32 2.76 41.88
CA GLY A 405 -4.22 2.94 43.01
C GLY A 405 -5.04 4.23 42.96
N ARG A 406 -5.74 4.51 44.05
CA ARG A 406 -6.68 5.63 44.17
C ARG A 406 -5.94 6.95 44.39
N LEU A 407 -6.36 7.99 43.69
CA LEU A 407 -5.83 9.34 43.87
C LEU A 407 -6.40 9.95 45.16
N SER A 408 -5.55 10.67 45.90
CA SER A 408 -5.95 11.48 47.05
C SER A 408 -6.76 12.69 46.58
N LYS A 409 -7.87 12.94 47.27
CA LYS A 409 -8.91 13.89 46.86
C LYS A 409 -8.92 15.10 47.79
N THR A 410 -8.28 16.18 47.35
CA THR A 410 -8.24 17.48 48.03
C THR A 410 -8.81 18.57 47.13
N GLY A 411 -10.08 18.41 46.75
CA GLY A 411 -10.77 19.27 45.78
C GLY A 411 -10.93 18.61 44.41
N THR A 412 -11.01 19.43 43.36
CA THR A 412 -11.23 18.97 41.98
C THR A 412 -9.97 18.32 41.39
N LEU A 413 -8.79 18.81 41.73
CA LEU A 413 -7.50 18.18 41.42
C LEU A 413 -7.23 17.06 42.42
N GLN A 414 -7.05 15.84 41.92
CA GLN A 414 -6.66 14.68 42.72
C GLN A 414 -5.27 14.23 42.33
N LYS A 415 -4.55 13.62 43.28
CA LYS A 415 -3.13 13.34 43.15
C LYS A 415 -2.75 11.99 43.74
N ILE A 416 -1.83 11.29 43.09
CA ILE A 416 -1.08 10.19 43.69
C ILE A 416 0.40 10.35 43.36
N THR A 417 1.26 10.01 44.32
CA THR A 417 2.69 9.84 44.09
C THR A 417 3.01 8.38 44.38
N VAL A 418 3.43 7.66 43.35
CA VAL A 418 3.87 6.27 43.46
C VAL A 418 5.37 6.30 43.67
N ALA A 419 5.83 5.76 44.79
CA ALA A 419 7.25 5.64 45.10
C ALA A 419 7.82 4.33 44.57
N ASP A 420 9.15 4.24 44.55
CA ASP A 420 9.92 3.01 44.33
C ASP A 420 9.61 2.31 42.98
N LEU A 421 9.22 3.08 41.97
CA LEU A 421 9.07 2.57 40.60
C LEU A 421 10.44 2.54 39.96
N THR A 422 10.99 1.34 39.74
CA THR A 422 12.35 1.18 39.18
C THR A 422 12.47 1.70 37.75
N GLN A 423 11.37 1.78 37.00
CA GLN A 423 11.33 2.26 35.63
C GLN A 423 10.07 3.09 35.37
N PRO A 424 10.15 4.15 34.55
CA PRO A 424 8.97 4.90 34.13
C PRO A 424 8.08 4.04 33.21
N PRO A 425 6.75 3.99 33.43
CA PRO A 425 5.83 3.44 32.43
C PRO A 425 5.71 4.39 31.24
N ALA A 426 5.31 3.87 30.07
CA ALA A 426 5.15 4.70 28.87
C ALA A 426 3.95 5.68 28.97
N THR A 427 2.85 5.22 29.56
CA THR A 427 1.61 5.99 29.73
C THR A 427 1.00 5.72 31.11
N VAL A 428 0.09 6.61 31.51
CA VAL A 428 -0.79 6.43 32.67
C VAL A 428 -2.24 6.61 32.25
N THR A 429 -3.11 5.75 32.77
CA THR A 429 -4.57 5.85 32.58
C THR A 429 -5.24 6.15 33.92
N VAL A 430 -6.06 7.19 33.97
CA VAL A 430 -6.87 7.54 35.14
C VAL A 430 -8.34 7.35 34.81
N LYS A 431 -9.06 6.62 35.67
CA LYS A 431 -10.50 6.36 35.59
C LYS A 431 -11.23 7.00 36.75
N SER A 432 -12.41 7.55 36.47
CA SER A 432 -13.32 8.16 37.43
C SER A 432 -14.44 7.19 37.82
N ALA A 433 -14.89 7.26 39.07
CA ALA A 433 -16.07 6.53 39.55
C ALA A 433 -17.37 6.95 38.84
N ALA A 434 -17.40 8.11 38.18
CA ALA A 434 -18.50 8.56 37.32
C ALA A 434 -18.35 8.11 35.85
N GLY A 435 -17.38 7.23 35.55
CA GLY A 435 -17.23 6.55 34.26
C GLY A 435 -16.25 7.19 33.28
N GLY A 436 -15.81 8.43 33.51
CA GLY A 436 -14.81 9.09 32.67
C GLY A 436 -13.43 8.44 32.76
N SER A 437 -12.63 8.57 31.71
CA SER A 437 -11.26 8.07 31.65
C SER A 437 -10.40 8.97 30.79
N ASP A 438 -9.12 9.04 31.12
CA ASP A 438 -8.10 9.73 30.31
C ASP A 438 -6.79 8.95 30.32
N THR A 439 -5.96 9.10 29.28
CA THR A 439 -4.66 8.43 29.15
C THR A 439 -3.64 9.37 28.54
N GLU A 440 -2.52 9.56 29.23
CA GLU A 440 -1.45 10.48 28.81
C GLU A 440 -0.07 9.80 28.89
N PRO A 441 0.89 10.18 28.03
CA PRO A 441 2.26 9.71 28.12
C PRO A 441 2.96 10.26 29.37
N VAL A 442 3.90 9.49 29.91
CA VAL A 442 4.70 9.91 31.06
C VAL A 442 5.90 10.72 30.63
N VAL A 443 6.06 11.90 31.21
CA VAL A 443 7.25 12.73 31.07
C VAL A 443 8.30 12.31 32.10
N VAL A 444 9.48 11.90 31.65
CA VAL A 444 10.62 11.58 32.51
C VAL A 444 11.41 12.85 32.81
N VAL A 445 11.67 13.10 34.09
CA VAL A 445 12.42 14.27 34.58
C VAL A 445 13.64 13.81 35.36
N GLY A 446 14.78 14.46 35.09
CA GLY A 446 16.10 14.04 35.57
C GLY A 446 16.78 13.09 34.60
N ASN A 447 18.05 12.79 34.86
CA ASN A 447 18.82 11.86 34.07
C ASN A 447 18.76 10.50 34.75
N ALA A 448 18.52 9.44 33.98
CA ALA A 448 18.89 8.11 34.44
C ALA A 448 20.38 8.12 34.79
N PRO A 449 20.81 7.56 35.94
CA PRO A 449 22.22 7.33 36.16
C PRO A 449 22.67 6.43 35.03
N ASP A 450 23.72 6.88 34.36
CA ASP A 450 24.52 6.05 33.51
C ASP A 450 24.83 4.78 34.32
N THR A 451 24.33 3.63 33.86
CA THR A 451 24.46 2.35 34.57
C THR A 451 25.93 1.92 34.66
N GLY A 452 26.84 2.65 34.00
CA GLY A 452 28.23 2.26 33.82
C GLY A 452 28.37 1.07 32.89
N GLU A 453 27.26 0.60 32.31
CA GLU A 453 27.28 -0.38 31.25
C GLU A 453 27.71 0.30 29.97
N ASN A 454 28.78 -0.23 29.39
CA ASN A 454 29.33 0.26 28.15
C ASN A 454 28.25 0.36 27.06
N GLN A 455 28.00 1.56 26.54
CA GLN A 455 27.09 1.80 25.43
C GLN A 455 27.79 1.55 24.10
N ALA A 456 27.10 0.94 23.15
CA ALA A 456 27.69 0.65 21.84
C ALA A 456 27.92 1.95 21.04
N PRO A 457 28.97 2.02 20.20
CA PRO A 457 29.19 3.12 19.27
C PRO A 457 28.00 3.37 18.33
N LEU A 458 27.83 4.62 17.92
CA LEU A 458 26.91 5.06 16.89
C LEU A 458 27.67 5.30 15.59
N SER A 459 27.47 4.41 14.62
CA SER A 459 28.09 4.52 13.29
C SER A 459 27.24 5.32 12.30
N VAL A 460 27.89 6.14 11.47
CA VAL A 460 27.28 7.02 10.47
C VAL A 460 27.69 6.56 9.06
N ALA A 461 26.81 6.75 8.08
CA ALA A 461 27.09 6.34 6.71
C ALA A 461 28.20 7.19 6.06
N ASP A 462 29.00 6.53 5.22
CA ASP A 462 30.15 7.13 4.53
C ASP A 462 29.97 7.13 3.01
N THR A 463 30.70 8.02 2.35
CA THR A 463 30.74 8.07 0.89
C THR A 463 32.17 8.21 0.37
N GLY A 464 32.42 7.65 -0.82
CA GLY A 464 33.69 7.77 -1.52
C GLY A 464 33.51 7.78 -3.04
N SER A 465 34.50 8.31 -3.76
CA SER A 465 34.54 8.31 -5.21
C SER A 465 35.94 7.97 -5.74
N THR A 466 36.00 7.16 -6.79
CA THR A 466 37.26 6.83 -7.48
C THR A 466 37.01 6.60 -8.97
N SER A 467 38.05 6.44 -9.77
CA SER A 467 37.96 5.94 -11.16
C SER A 467 38.14 4.43 -11.20
N PHE A 468 37.70 3.80 -12.28
CA PHE A 468 37.97 2.38 -12.53
C PHE A 468 39.46 2.04 -12.32
N GLY A 469 39.75 0.85 -11.82
CA GLY A 469 41.11 0.38 -11.56
C GLY A 469 41.93 1.14 -10.51
N VAL A 470 41.44 2.25 -9.93
CA VAL A 470 42.19 3.07 -8.96
C VAL A 470 41.68 2.81 -7.54
N PRO A 471 42.48 2.18 -6.66
CA PRO A 471 42.09 2.00 -5.26
C PRO A 471 41.96 3.32 -4.51
N ILE A 472 41.03 3.38 -3.56
CA ILE A 472 40.85 4.51 -2.63
C ILE A 472 40.92 4.04 -1.19
N THR A 473 41.57 4.82 -0.32
CA THR A 473 41.58 4.60 1.14
C THR A 473 40.55 5.51 1.81
N LEU A 474 39.74 4.97 2.72
CA LEU A 474 38.64 5.67 3.40
C LEU A 474 38.76 5.53 4.91
N ASN A 475 38.75 6.68 5.60
CA ASN A 475 38.73 6.76 7.07
C ASN A 475 37.28 6.80 7.58
N VAL A 476 36.63 5.64 7.56
CA VAL A 476 35.19 5.48 7.81
C VAL A 476 34.77 5.78 9.25
N LEU A 477 35.70 5.78 10.22
CA LEU A 477 35.35 6.05 11.64
C LEU A 477 35.33 7.54 12.00
N THR A 478 35.59 8.46 11.07
CA THR A 478 35.81 9.88 11.39
C THR A 478 34.53 10.60 11.86
N ASN A 479 33.38 10.16 11.36
CA ASN A 479 32.03 10.65 11.67
C ASN A 479 31.30 9.80 12.73
N ASP A 480 31.93 8.73 13.22
CA ASP A 480 31.41 7.85 14.25
C ASP A 480 31.72 8.38 15.64
N ASN A 481 30.85 8.08 16.62
CA ASN A 481 31.09 8.44 18.02
C ASN A 481 30.64 7.33 18.97
N ASP A 482 31.18 7.37 20.18
CA ASP A 482 30.79 6.51 21.29
C ASP A 482 30.11 7.36 22.37
N PRO A 483 28.87 7.03 22.79
CA PRO A 483 28.14 7.80 23.80
C PRO A 483 28.89 7.97 25.14
N ASP A 484 29.71 7.00 25.52
CA ASP A 484 30.50 7.04 26.76
C ASP A 484 31.88 7.68 26.55
N GLY A 485 32.24 8.03 25.32
CA GLY A 485 33.56 8.52 24.95
C GLY A 485 34.66 7.44 24.95
N ASN A 486 34.30 6.16 24.81
CA ASN A 486 35.25 5.02 24.80
C ASN A 486 36.01 4.91 23.47
N VAL A 487 36.92 5.87 23.22
CA VAL A 487 37.80 5.96 22.05
C VAL A 487 39.21 5.37 22.32
N PRO A 488 40.00 4.96 21.31
CA PRO A 488 39.72 4.98 19.87
C PRO A 488 38.73 3.88 19.43
N LEU A 489 37.93 4.18 18.40
CA LEU A 489 37.08 3.20 17.72
C LEU A 489 37.89 2.35 16.74
N THR A 490 37.42 1.13 16.46
CA THR A 490 37.99 0.20 15.47
C THR A 490 36.91 -0.38 14.57
N ILE A 491 37.31 -0.85 13.38
CA ILE A 491 36.39 -1.46 12.40
C ILE A 491 36.26 -2.97 12.68
N THR A 492 35.01 -3.44 12.77
CA THR A 492 34.67 -4.87 12.80
C THR A 492 33.54 -5.20 11.82
N ALA A 493 33.28 -6.49 11.60
CA ALA A 493 32.21 -7.00 10.73
C ALA A 493 32.17 -6.38 9.31
N LEU A 494 33.35 -6.14 8.72
CA LEU A 494 33.48 -5.59 7.37
C LEU A 494 32.93 -6.57 6.32
N THR A 495 31.98 -6.12 5.50
CA THR A 495 31.40 -6.89 4.40
C THR A 495 32.05 -6.52 3.05
N GLN A 496 31.85 -7.38 2.04
CA GLN A 496 32.30 -7.09 0.68
C GLN A 496 31.19 -6.42 -0.14
N PRO A 497 31.57 -5.58 -1.13
CA PRO A 497 30.70 -5.22 -2.24
C PRO A 497 30.08 -6.43 -2.94
N ALA A 498 29.00 -6.21 -3.70
CA ALA A 498 28.41 -7.27 -4.51
C ALA A 498 29.42 -7.83 -5.53
N ALA A 499 29.28 -9.12 -5.88
CA ALA A 499 30.20 -9.80 -6.77
C ALA A 499 30.39 -9.04 -8.10
N GLY A 500 31.65 -8.82 -8.50
CA GLY A 500 31.99 -8.06 -9.71
C GLY A 500 32.03 -6.55 -9.54
N GLN A 501 31.71 -6.00 -8.36
CA GLN A 501 31.72 -4.56 -8.09
C GLN A 501 32.94 -4.10 -7.29
N GLY A 502 34.07 -4.80 -7.40
CA GLY A 502 35.30 -4.51 -6.66
C GLY A 502 35.44 -5.32 -5.37
N THR A 503 36.44 -4.95 -4.56
CA THR A 503 36.75 -5.59 -3.27
C THR A 503 37.11 -4.55 -2.24
N VAL A 504 36.89 -4.86 -0.96
CA VAL A 504 37.31 -3.99 0.15
C VAL A 504 38.19 -4.77 1.12
N ALA A 505 39.25 -4.15 1.62
CA ALA A 505 40.12 -4.73 2.63
C ALA A 505 40.37 -3.72 3.76
N LEU A 506 40.60 -4.21 4.98
CA LEU A 506 41.05 -3.37 6.08
C LEU A 506 42.46 -2.83 5.78
N ASN A 507 42.67 -1.55 6.09
CA ASN A 507 43.98 -0.93 6.12
C ASN A 507 44.24 -0.44 7.55
N GLY A 508 44.85 -1.32 8.34
CA GLY A 508 44.92 -1.18 9.79
C GLY A 508 43.56 -1.46 10.46
N THR A 509 43.30 -0.79 11.58
CA THR A 509 42.06 -0.96 12.38
C THR A 509 41.04 0.16 12.19
N THR A 510 41.40 1.24 11.49
CA THR A 510 40.59 2.48 11.44
C THR A 510 40.22 2.93 10.02
N SER A 511 40.73 2.24 8.99
CA SER A 511 40.46 2.60 7.59
C SER A 511 40.28 1.36 6.72
N VAL A 512 39.70 1.56 5.55
CA VAL A 512 39.52 0.52 4.53
C VAL A 512 40.09 0.98 3.19
N VAL A 513 40.56 0.03 2.39
CA VAL A 513 40.93 0.24 0.99
C VAL A 513 39.90 -0.45 0.13
N TYR A 514 39.19 0.34 -0.68
CA TYR A 514 38.32 -0.19 -1.73
C TYR A 514 39.08 -0.22 -3.05
N THR A 515 39.11 -1.38 -3.69
CA THR A 515 39.70 -1.60 -5.01
C THR A 515 38.59 -1.85 -6.02
N PRO A 516 38.29 -0.89 -6.94
CA PRO A 516 37.29 -1.08 -7.98
C PRO A 516 37.70 -2.15 -8.99
N PRO A 517 36.76 -2.63 -9.84
CA PRO A 517 37.11 -3.47 -10.98
C PRO A 517 38.17 -2.81 -11.87
N ALA A 518 39.04 -3.62 -12.45
CA ALA A 518 40.14 -3.15 -13.30
C ALA A 518 39.66 -2.36 -14.53
N VAL A 519 38.43 -2.63 -15.00
CA VAL A 519 37.76 -1.87 -16.08
C VAL A 519 36.29 -1.75 -15.74
N VAL A 520 35.75 -0.53 -15.91
CA VAL A 520 34.33 -0.22 -15.75
C VAL A 520 33.92 0.65 -16.95
N ASN A 521 32.95 0.20 -17.75
CA ASN A 521 32.55 0.90 -18.99
C ASN A 521 31.27 1.75 -18.84
N ALA A 522 30.62 1.70 -17.68
CA ALA A 522 29.44 2.50 -17.34
C ALA A 522 29.50 2.90 -15.85
N PRO A 523 28.90 4.02 -15.42
CA PRO A 523 28.94 4.44 -14.03
C PRO A 523 28.53 3.32 -13.06
N LEU A 524 29.40 3.03 -12.08
CA LEU A 524 29.18 1.98 -11.09
C LEU A 524 29.03 2.61 -9.71
N THR A 525 27.90 2.35 -9.04
CA THR A 525 27.72 2.63 -7.61
C THR A 525 27.67 1.29 -6.87
N THR A 526 28.47 1.15 -5.82
CA THR A 526 28.49 -0.05 -4.97
C THR A 526 28.47 0.33 -3.50
N THR A 527 28.08 -0.63 -2.67
CA THR A 527 28.02 -0.46 -1.22
C THR A 527 28.65 -1.64 -0.50
N PHE A 528 29.22 -1.36 0.66
CA PHE A 528 29.62 -2.35 1.66
C PHE A 528 29.32 -1.78 3.05
N THR A 529 29.44 -2.59 4.08
CA THR A 529 29.11 -2.19 5.46
C THR A 529 30.20 -2.56 6.44
N TYR A 530 30.24 -1.85 7.56
CA TYR A 530 31.07 -2.17 8.72
C TYR A 530 30.34 -1.87 10.02
N LYS A 531 30.91 -2.29 11.15
CA LYS A 531 30.52 -1.86 12.49
C LYS A 531 31.70 -1.18 13.18
N ALA A 532 31.47 -0.07 13.88
CA ALA A 532 32.46 0.47 14.80
C ALA A 532 32.43 -0.31 16.12
N GLN A 533 33.61 -0.57 16.69
CA GLN A 533 33.79 -1.21 17.98
C GLN A 533 34.61 -0.30 18.89
N ASP A 534 34.11 -0.09 20.12
CA ASP A 534 34.79 0.72 21.13
C ASP A 534 36.01 0.03 21.75
N SER A 535 36.75 0.78 22.57
CA SER A 535 37.93 0.27 23.27
C SER A 535 37.64 -0.77 24.36
N LYS A 536 36.37 -0.99 24.73
CA LYS A 536 35.91 -2.06 25.64
C LYS A 536 35.36 -3.28 24.89
N GLY A 537 35.36 -3.25 23.56
CA GLY A 537 34.99 -4.37 22.69
C GLY A 537 33.53 -4.45 22.28
N LEU A 538 32.67 -3.49 22.63
CA LEU A 538 31.27 -3.49 22.18
C LEU A 538 31.16 -2.85 20.80
N ALA A 539 30.39 -3.49 19.91
CA ALA A 539 30.22 -3.06 18.53
C ALA A 539 28.86 -2.38 18.32
N SER A 540 28.79 -1.43 17.38
CA SER A 540 27.56 -0.74 17.01
C SER A 540 26.44 -1.73 16.67
N VAL A 541 25.22 -1.41 17.12
CA VAL A 541 24.05 -2.30 16.96
C VAL A 541 23.74 -2.47 15.47
N ASN A 542 23.64 -1.35 14.76
CA ASN A 542 23.40 -1.30 13.33
C ASN A 542 24.72 -1.06 12.57
N PRO A 543 24.99 -1.79 11.48
CA PRO A 543 26.14 -1.52 10.63
C PRO A 543 25.98 -0.19 9.88
N ALA A 544 27.08 0.54 9.68
CA ALA A 544 27.13 1.69 8.78
C ALA A 544 27.35 1.25 7.33
N THR A 545 26.69 1.95 6.41
CA THR A 545 26.82 1.73 4.97
C THR A 545 27.83 2.71 4.39
N VAL A 546 28.79 2.17 3.63
CA VAL A 546 29.71 2.94 2.81
C VAL A 546 29.25 2.86 1.37
N THR A 547 29.04 4.00 0.71
CA THR A 547 28.64 4.07 -0.70
C THR A 547 29.79 4.59 -1.55
N ILE A 548 30.22 3.81 -2.54
CA ILE A 548 31.29 4.17 -3.45
C ILE A 548 30.75 4.40 -4.86
N SER A 549 31.13 5.52 -5.44
CA SER A 549 30.93 5.81 -6.87
C SER A 549 32.23 5.60 -7.65
N VAL A 550 32.17 4.84 -8.74
CA VAL A 550 33.30 4.54 -9.62
C VAL A 550 33.03 5.13 -10.99
N ALA A 551 33.84 6.10 -11.40
CA ALA A 551 33.78 6.68 -12.73
C ALA A 551 34.24 5.65 -13.78
N PRO A 552 33.51 5.48 -14.89
CA PRO A 552 33.89 4.57 -15.95
C PRO A 552 35.09 5.08 -16.73
N ASN A 553 35.69 4.19 -17.51
CA ASN A 553 36.66 4.55 -18.53
C ASN A 553 36.04 5.45 -19.60
N ARG A 554 36.75 6.53 -20.00
CA ARG A 554 36.26 7.45 -21.02
C ARG A 554 37.00 7.21 -22.33
N PRO A 555 36.32 7.37 -23.48
CA PRO A 555 36.96 7.19 -24.76
C PRO A 555 37.97 8.30 -25.06
N PRO A 556 38.98 8.01 -25.91
CA PRO A 556 39.92 9.03 -26.35
C PRO A 556 39.21 10.08 -27.20
N THR A 557 39.79 11.27 -27.24
CA THR A 557 39.38 12.38 -28.12
C THR A 557 40.26 12.37 -29.36
N ALA A 558 39.66 11.96 -30.48
CA ALA A 558 40.33 11.95 -31.78
C ALA A 558 40.21 13.34 -32.46
N VAL A 559 41.31 13.84 -33.02
CA VAL A 559 41.42 15.16 -33.65
C VAL A 559 41.59 15.01 -35.16
N ALA A 560 41.03 15.95 -35.93
CA ALA A 560 41.09 15.90 -37.38
C ALA A 560 42.50 16.14 -37.93
N ASP A 561 42.85 15.45 -39.02
CA ASP A 561 44.16 15.50 -39.67
C ASP A 561 44.09 16.06 -41.10
N SER A 562 45.20 16.64 -41.55
CA SER A 562 45.35 17.13 -42.92
C SER A 562 46.76 16.90 -43.46
N VAL A 563 46.86 16.32 -44.66
CA VAL A 563 48.14 16.00 -45.33
C VAL A 563 48.06 16.24 -46.85
N ALA A 564 49.22 16.30 -47.51
CA ALA A 564 49.32 16.46 -48.96
C ALA A 564 50.33 15.48 -49.60
N THR A 565 50.09 15.05 -50.85
CA THR A 565 50.99 14.17 -51.61
C THR A 565 51.02 14.51 -53.11
N LEU A 566 52.15 14.23 -53.77
CA LEU A 566 52.37 14.39 -55.22
C LEU A 566 52.15 13.07 -55.97
N GLY A 567 50.99 12.45 -55.78
CA GLY A 567 50.61 11.20 -56.46
C GLY A 567 51.39 9.96 -56.00
N VAL A 568 51.96 9.99 -54.79
CA VAL A 568 52.66 8.86 -54.17
C VAL A 568 51.99 8.45 -52.87
N ALA A 569 52.11 7.17 -52.48
CA ALA A 569 51.58 6.69 -51.20
C ALA A 569 52.33 7.34 -50.03
N ILE A 570 51.61 7.68 -48.96
CA ILE A 570 52.15 8.32 -47.76
C ILE A 570 51.60 7.68 -46.47
N PRO A 571 52.44 7.51 -45.42
CA PRO A 571 51.96 7.19 -44.08
C PRO A 571 51.40 8.46 -43.41
N ILE A 572 50.38 8.28 -42.58
CA ILE A 572 49.67 9.33 -41.83
C ILE A 572 49.60 8.89 -40.37
N ASN A 573 50.27 9.64 -39.49
CA ASN A 573 50.26 9.40 -38.05
C ASN A 573 49.07 10.14 -37.39
N VAL A 574 47.88 9.61 -37.60
CA VAL A 574 46.62 10.23 -37.15
C VAL A 574 46.48 10.30 -35.63
N LEU A 575 47.19 9.44 -34.88
CA LEU A 575 47.09 9.41 -33.41
C LEU A 575 47.98 10.48 -32.73
N ALA A 576 48.78 11.23 -33.49
CA ALA A 576 49.80 12.14 -32.92
C ALA A 576 49.21 13.36 -32.18
N ASN A 577 48.01 13.77 -32.55
CA ASN A 577 47.25 14.89 -31.98
C ASN A 577 46.06 14.40 -31.12
N ASP A 578 45.90 13.09 -30.96
CA ASP A 578 44.84 12.48 -30.15
C ASP A 578 45.23 12.43 -28.67
N THR A 579 44.23 12.49 -27.80
CA THR A 579 44.44 12.45 -26.34
C THR A 579 43.42 11.54 -25.67
N ASP A 580 43.80 10.95 -24.54
CA ASP A 580 42.88 10.20 -23.69
C ASP A 580 42.69 10.94 -22.36
N PRO A 581 41.44 11.17 -21.88
CA PRO A 581 41.21 11.96 -20.69
C PRO A 581 41.84 11.39 -19.41
N GLU A 582 42.02 10.06 -19.34
CA GLU A 582 42.63 9.36 -18.21
C GLU A 582 44.11 8.99 -18.48
N GLY A 583 44.63 9.26 -19.68
CA GLY A 583 45.99 8.95 -20.07
C GLY A 583 46.22 7.48 -20.44
N ASN A 584 45.17 6.75 -20.83
CA ASN A 584 45.18 5.32 -21.15
C ASN A 584 45.90 4.98 -22.46
N THR A 585 47.21 5.21 -22.50
CA THR A 585 48.09 5.03 -23.66
C THR A 585 48.77 3.64 -23.69
N PRO A 586 49.26 3.15 -24.86
CA PRO A 586 49.21 3.78 -26.18
C PRO A 586 47.82 3.75 -26.82
N LEU A 587 47.51 4.78 -27.62
CA LEU A 587 46.30 4.81 -28.47
C LEU A 587 46.50 3.94 -29.72
N GLY A 588 45.39 3.51 -30.32
CA GLY A 588 45.38 2.77 -31.58
C GLY A 588 44.24 3.16 -32.51
N VAL A 589 44.33 2.81 -33.79
CA VAL A 589 43.25 3.01 -34.79
C VAL A 589 42.32 1.80 -34.77
N ALA A 590 41.12 1.96 -34.21
CA ALA A 590 40.12 0.90 -34.05
C ALA A 590 39.43 0.54 -35.37
N SER A 591 39.07 1.54 -36.16
CA SER A 591 38.45 1.36 -37.47
C SER A 591 38.67 2.60 -38.35
N LEU A 592 38.47 2.43 -39.66
CA LEU A 592 38.55 3.51 -40.64
C LEU A 592 37.55 3.29 -41.80
N THR A 593 37.21 4.36 -42.50
CA THR A 593 36.43 4.32 -43.74
C THR A 593 37.34 4.46 -44.96
N GLN A 594 36.88 3.99 -46.12
CA GLN A 594 37.58 4.25 -47.38
C GLN A 594 37.21 5.63 -47.94
N PRO A 595 38.14 6.32 -48.61
CA PRO A 595 37.82 7.47 -49.46
C PRO A 595 36.75 7.12 -50.51
N PRO A 596 36.03 8.11 -51.05
CA PRO A 596 35.12 7.90 -52.17
C PRO A 596 35.78 7.16 -53.34
N ALA A 597 34.99 6.34 -54.05
CA ALA A 597 35.49 5.54 -55.17
C ALA A 597 36.28 6.38 -56.19
N GLY A 598 37.44 5.87 -56.62
CA GLY A 598 38.34 6.57 -57.55
C GLY A 598 39.23 7.64 -56.91
N ARG A 599 39.14 7.89 -55.59
CA ARG A 599 39.98 8.86 -54.86
C ARG A 599 41.11 8.20 -54.06
N GLY A 600 41.52 6.99 -54.41
CA GLY A 600 42.56 6.22 -53.72
C GLY A 600 42.02 5.23 -52.70
N THR A 601 42.90 4.63 -51.91
CA THR A 601 42.57 3.67 -50.85
C THR A 601 43.35 3.97 -49.58
N VAL A 602 42.83 3.51 -48.44
CA VAL A 602 43.54 3.57 -47.15
C VAL A 602 43.65 2.19 -46.52
N SER A 603 44.72 1.96 -45.77
CA SER A 603 44.92 0.77 -44.95
C SER A 603 45.59 1.17 -43.64
N THR A 604 45.49 0.34 -42.60
CA THR A 604 46.15 0.59 -41.31
C THR A 604 46.73 -0.69 -40.74
N ASP A 605 47.84 -0.55 -40.01
CA ASP A 605 48.42 -1.60 -39.16
C ASP A 605 47.89 -1.55 -37.71
N GLY A 606 46.93 -0.66 -37.44
CA GLY A 606 46.38 -0.41 -36.11
C GLY A 606 47.02 0.77 -35.37
N THR A 607 48.06 1.39 -35.92
CA THR A 607 48.73 2.59 -35.35
C THR A 607 48.97 3.69 -36.38
N VAL A 608 49.33 3.33 -37.62
CA VAL A 608 49.56 4.26 -38.73
C VAL A 608 48.57 3.97 -39.84
N ILE A 609 48.07 5.00 -40.52
CA ILE A 609 47.23 4.86 -41.72
C ILE A 609 48.09 5.14 -42.95
N THR A 610 48.07 4.26 -43.95
CA THR A 610 48.71 4.49 -45.25
C THR A 610 47.66 4.87 -46.28
N TYR A 611 47.76 6.07 -46.86
CA TYR A 611 46.95 6.50 -48.00
C TYR A 611 47.69 6.25 -49.31
N THR A 612 47.02 5.56 -50.24
CA THR A 612 47.54 5.28 -51.59
C THR A 612 46.66 5.99 -52.63
N PRO A 613 47.18 6.99 -53.35
CA PRO A 613 46.43 7.67 -54.41
C PRO A 613 46.21 6.75 -55.62
N PRO A 614 45.27 7.09 -56.54
CA PRO A 614 45.12 6.38 -57.80
C PRO A 614 46.44 6.34 -58.59
N ALA A 615 46.68 5.25 -59.33
CA ALA A 615 47.92 5.06 -60.10
C ALA A 615 48.22 6.18 -61.11
N THR A 616 47.18 6.86 -61.59
CA THR A 616 47.29 8.00 -62.50
C THR A 616 46.57 9.20 -61.90
N VAL A 617 47.32 10.26 -61.57
CA VAL A 617 46.79 11.54 -61.09
C VAL A 617 47.10 12.62 -62.14
N THR A 618 46.07 13.08 -62.88
CA THR A 618 46.21 14.10 -63.93
C THR A 618 45.75 15.49 -63.48
N THR A 619 44.85 15.56 -62.50
CA THR A 619 44.34 16.81 -61.90
C THR A 619 44.43 16.73 -60.38
N ALA A 620 44.65 17.87 -59.73
CA ALA A 620 44.69 17.93 -58.28
C ALA A 620 43.29 17.73 -57.68
N PHE A 621 43.20 17.03 -56.55
CA PHE A 621 41.94 16.79 -55.87
C PHE A 621 42.07 16.64 -54.35
N THR A 622 41.00 16.96 -53.62
CA THR A 622 40.84 16.67 -52.18
C THR A 622 40.06 15.38 -52.00
N THR A 623 40.41 14.57 -51.01
CA THR A 623 39.57 13.48 -50.53
C THR A 623 39.58 13.38 -49.02
N THR A 624 38.56 12.77 -48.46
CA THR A 624 38.41 12.59 -47.01
C THR A 624 38.05 11.16 -46.69
N PHE A 625 38.44 10.72 -45.50
CA PHE A 625 37.98 9.51 -44.84
C PHE A 625 37.96 9.75 -43.34
N THR A 626 37.40 8.82 -42.57
CA THR A 626 37.32 8.91 -41.11
C THR A 626 38.03 7.75 -40.44
N TYR A 627 38.50 7.96 -39.22
CA TYR A 627 39.01 6.91 -38.33
C TYR A 627 38.43 7.05 -36.93
N ILE A 628 38.48 5.96 -36.16
CA ILE A 628 38.11 5.90 -34.75
C ILE A 628 39.36 5.51 -33.95
N ALA A 629 39.73 6.32 -32.96
CA ALA A 629 40.78 5.98 -32.01
C ALA A 629 40.24 5.05 -30.92
N ARG A 630 41.08 4.14 -30.42
CA ARG A 630 40.84 3.37 -29.20
C ARG A 630 41.94 3.61 -28.19
N ASP A 631 41.59 3.58 -26.91
CA ASP A 631 42.56 3.53 -25.83
C ASP A 631 43.05 2.09 -25.57
N SER A 632 43.92 1.95 -24.57
CA SER A 632 44.46 0.64 -24.14
C SER A 632 43.44 -0.28 -23.46
N PHE A 633 42.30 0.24 -23.02
CA PHE A 633 41.20 -0.52 -22.39
C PHE A 633 40.02 -0.80 -23.35
N GLY A 634 40.13 -0.35 -24.60
CA GLY A 634 39.18 -0.61 -25.68
C GLY A 634 38.06 0.42 -25.84
N ALA A 635 38.05 1.53 -25.08
CA ALA A 635 37.09 2.62 -25.28
C ALA A 635 37.38 3.33 -26.61
N GLN A 636 36.33 3.68 -27.35
CA GLN A 636 36.43 4.19 -28.73
C GLN A 636 35.95 5.63 -28.86
N SER A 637 36.73 6.45 -29.56
CA SER A 637 36.39 7.85 -29.85
C SER A 637 35.17 7.98 -30.75
N THR A 638 34.64 9.20 -30.87
CA THR A 638 33.84 9.56 -32.05
C THR A 638 34.74 9.60 -33.31
N PRO A 639 34.20 9.39 -34.51
CA PRO A 639 35.00 9.43 -35.74
C PRO A 639 35.66 10.80 -35.97
N ALA A 640 36.97 10.81 -36.25
CA ALA A 640 37.72 11.99 -36.69
C ALA A 640 37.96 11.95 -38.21
N THR A 641 38.04 13.12 -38.85
CA THR A 641 38.19 13.24 -40.30
C THR A 641 39.65 13.46 -40.68
N VAL A 642 40.13 12.71 -41.67
CA VAL A 642 41.42 12.93 -42.34
C VAL A 642 41.17 13.54 -43.71
N THR A 643 41.82 14.66 -44.00
CA THR A 643 41.76 15.34 -45.30
C THR A 643 43.08 15.15 -46.06
N VAL A 644 43.01 14.65 -47.29
CA VAL A 644 44.20 14.43 -48.14
C VAL A 644 44.10 15.27 -49.41
N GLN A 645 45.12 16.10 -49.64
CA GLN A 645 45.31 16.87 -50.87
C GLN A 645 46.26 16.12 -51.82
N VAL A 646 45.82 15.82 -53.03
CA VAL A 646 46.61 15.03 -54.01
C VAL A 646 46.86 15.85 -55.27
N SER A 647 48.13 15.99 -55.68
CA SER A 647 48.54 16.70 -56.91
C SER A 647 49.29 15.78 -57.90
N PRO A 648 49.27 16.07 -59.22
CA PRO A 648 50.02 15.31 -60.23
C PRO A 648 51.55 15.34 -60.04
N ARG A 649 52.24 14.30 -60.52
CA ARG A 649 53.71 14.25 -60.61
C ARG A 649 54.21 14.99 -61.88
N PRO A 650 55.31 15.77 -61.83
CA PRO A 650 55.94 16.37 -63.02
C PRO A 650 56.51 15.34 -64.03
N ALA A 651 56.49 15.65 -65.33
CA ALA A 651 57.07 14.81 -66.41
C ALA A 651 58.59 15.03 -66.62
N ALA A 652 59.33 14.01 -67.09
CA ALA A 652 60.80 14.04 -67.28
C ALA A 652 61.26 14.52 -68.69
N GLU A 653 62.44 15.16 -68.80
CA GLU A 653 63.03 15.67 -70.06
C GLU A 653 63.60 14.54 -70.96
N THR A 654 63.32 14.59 -72.27
CA THR A 654 63.96 13.75 -73.30
C THR A 654 65.08 14.53 -74.00
N PHE A 655 66.33 14.05 -73.91
CA PHE A 655 67.54 14.77 -74.36
C PHE A 655 68.48 13.86 -75.18
N THR A 656 68.89 14.31 -76.39
CA THR A 656 69.73 13.54 -77.32
C THR A 656 70.88 14.37 -77.90
N ILE A 657 71.99 13.71 -78.25
CA ILE A 657 73.14 14.34 -78.94
C ILE A 657 73.29 13.70 -80.32
N THR A 658 73.39 14.53 -81.36
CA THR A 658 73.44 14.11 -82.77
C THR A 658 74.77 14.43 -83.45
N THR A 659 75.58 15.34 -82.93
CA THR A 659 76.88 15.70 -83.50
C THR A 659 77.89 15.98 -82.40
N SER A 660 79.13 15.49 -82.58
CA SER A 660 80.25 15.74 -81.67
C SER A 660 81.59 15.53 -82.38
N THR A 661 82.22 16.63 -82.80
CA THR A 661 83.46 16.59 -83.55
C THR A 661 84.46 17.65 -83.11
N VAL A 662 85.75 17.38 -83.34
CA VAL A 662 86.85 18.34 -83.19
C VAL A 662 87.81 18.21 -84.37
N GLN A 663 88.26 19.34 -84.94
CA GLN A 663 89.18 19.37 -86.07
C GLN A 663 90.40 20.24 -85.74
N ALA A 664 91.61 19.73 -85.98
CA ALA A 664 92.85 20.48 -85.79
C ALA A 664 93.10 21.50 -86.92
N ARG A 665 93.74 22.62 -86.56
CA ARG A 665 94.14 23.72 -87.46
C ARG A 665 95.60 24.09 -87.21
N SER A 666 96.21 24.82 -88.15
CA SER A 666 97.59 25.31 -88.00
C SER A 666 97.74 26.23 -86.79
N GLY A 667 98.95 26.29 -86.22
CA GLY A 667 99.23 27.14 -85.05
C GLY A 667 98.60 26.65 -83.74
N ASN A 668 98.38 25.35 -83.58
CA ASN A 668 97.82 24.72 -82.37
C ASN A 668 96.39 25.18 -82.04
N ARG A 669 95.54 25.33 -83.07
CA ARG A 669 94.14 25.76 -82.94
C ARG A 669 93.16 24.64 -83.31
N PHE A 670 91.94 24.68 -82.77
CA PHE A 670 90.92 23.62 -82.96
C PHE A 670 89.52 24.19 -83.21
N ASN A 671 88.77 23.54 -84.11
CA ASN A 671 87.34 23.79 -84.31
C ASN A 671 86.52 22.68 -83.65
N TRP A 672 85.55 23.04 -82.82
CA TRP A 672 84.66 22.13 -82.09
C TRP A 672 83.22 22.30 -82.55
N ASP A 673 82.48 21.20 -82.71
CA ASP A 673 81.08 21.24 -83.14
C ASP A 673 80.22 20.17 -82.44
N PHE A 674 79.15 20.63 -81.80
CA PHE A 674 78.21 19.81 -81.03
C PHE A 674 76.77 20.16 -81.38
N ALA A 675 75.91 19.16 -81.61
CA ALA A 675 74.49 19.38 -81.87
C ALA A 675 73.63 18.27 -81.26
N GLY A 676 72.35 18.54 -81.03
CA GLY A 676 71.41 17.56 -80.47
C GLY A 676 69.96 18.07 -80.39
N THR A 677 69.10 17.34 -79.66
CA THR A 677 67.72 17.74 -79.37
C THR A 677 67.33 17.69 -77.89
N SER A 678 66.37 18.53 -77.47
CA SER A 678 65.69 18.44 -76.16
C SER A 678 64.16 18.58 -76.31
N SER A 679 63.40 17.85 -75.50
CA SER A 679 61.94 18.03 -75.36
C SER A 679 61.54 19.26 -74.54
N VAL A 680 62.48 19.86 -73.80
CA VAL A 680 62.26 21.12 -73.06
C VAL A 680 62.94 22.24 -73.84
N THR A 681 62.14 23.14 -74.41
CA THR A 681 62.61 24.20 -75.31
C THR A 681 62.74 25.53 -74.57
N THR A 682 61.63 26.05 -74.05
CA THR A 682 61.57 27.37 -73.41
C THR A 682 62.47 27.46 -72.18
N GLY A 683 63.44 28.38 -72.19
CA GLY A 683 64.35 28.63 -71.06
C GLY A 683 65.44 27.57 -70.84
N ASN A 684 65.56 26.57 -71.73
CA ASN A 684 66.57 25.52 -71.60
C ASN A 684 67.91 25.93 -72.21
N THR A 685 69.01 25.67 -71.50
CA THR A 685 70.38 25.92 -71.97
C THR A 685 71.22 24.67 -71.86
N ILE A 686 72.07 24.45 -72.86
CA ILE A 686 72.94 23.29 -73.00
C ILE A 686 74.40 23.73 -72.85
N THR A 687 75.07 23.23 -71.81
CA THR A 687 76.49 23.48 -71.57
C THR A 687 77.33 22.28 -72.00
N VAL A 688 78.39 22.53 -72.77
CA VAL A 688 79.31 21.49 -73.26
C VAL A 688 80.67 21.65 -72.59
N GLN A 689 81.15 20.59 -71.94
CA GLN A 689 82.50 20.48 -71.40
C GLN A 689 83.24 19.34 -72.09
N VAL A 690 84.52 19.53 -72.42
CA VAL A 690 85.33 18.52 -73.11
C VAL A 690 86.58 18.17 -72.32
N THR A 691 87.08 16.96 -72.53
CA THR A 691 88.34 16.54 -71.91
C THR A 691 89.54 17.09 -72.68
N THR A 692 90.44 17.72 -71.93
CA THR A 692 91.74 18.21 -72.40
C THR A 692 92.86 17.54 -71.60
N PRO A 693 94.12 17.59 -72.04
CA PRO A 693 95.24 17.00 -71.29
C PRO A 693 95.40 17.51 -69.86
N THR A 694 94.92 18.72 -69.56
CA THR A 694 95.01 19.35 -68.23
C THR A 694 93.70 19.27 -67.43
N GLY A 695 92.67 18.60 -67.95
CA GLY A 695 91.39 18.41 -67.27
C GLY A 695 90.17 18.76 -68.14
N LEU A 696 88.99 18.77 -67.52
CA LEU A 696 87.74 19.16 -68.17
C LEU A 696 87.68 20.68 -68.37
N VAL A 697 87.38 21.11 -69.59
CA VAL A 697 87.22 22.52 -69.95
C VAL A 697 85.82 22.75 -70.50
N THR A 698 85.13 23.77 -70.01
CA THR A 698 83.86 24.22 -70.58
C THR A 698 84.13 24.95 -71.90
N LEU A 699 83.57 24.42 -72.99
CA LEU A 699 83.65 25.06 -74.30
C LEU A 699 82.68 26.23 -74.43
N GLY A 700 81.46 26.06 -73.90
CA GLY A 700 80.44 27.10 -73.94
C GLY A 700 79.05 26.56 -73.63
N THR A 701 78.08 27.47 -73.73
CA THR A 701 76.65 27.18 -73.52
C THR A 701 75.85 27.71 -74.72
N THR A 702 74.81 26.98 -75.12
CA THR A 702 73.87 27.38 -76.17
C THR A 702 72.43 27.21 -75.68
N THR A 703 71.49 28.05 -76.13
CA THR A 703 70.06 27.91 -75.81
C THR A 703 69.40 26.87 -76.71
N VAL A 704 68.41 26.12 -76.20
CA VAL A 704 67.56 25.26 -77.05
C VAL A 704 66.47 26.13 -77.68
N PRO A 705 66.43 26.32 -79.01
CA PRO A 705 65.35 27.04 -79.67
C PRO A 705 64.02 26.28 -79.57
N VAL A 706 62.91 26.95 -79.89
CA VAL A 706 61.56 26.33 -79.92
C VAL A 706 61.45 25.12 -80.85
N THR A 707 62.37 24.97 -81.81
CA THR A 707 62.46 23.80 -82.70
C THR A 707 63.00 22.56 -82.00
N GLY A 708 63.48 22.67 -80.76
CA GLY A 708 64.06 21.58 -79.99
C GLY A 708 65.48 21.18 -80.42
N ARG A 709 66.03 21.75 -81.50
CA ARG A 709 67.37 21.43 -82.04
C ARG A 709 68.38 22.49 -81.64
N TRP A 710 69.44 22.09 -80.95
CA TRP A 710 70.50 22.98 -80.50
C TRP A 710 71.83 22.64 -81.18
N ARG A 711 72.70 23.65 -81.33
CA ARG A 711 74.08 23.49 -81.83
C ARG A 711 75.02 24.47 -81.15
N LEU A 712 76.25 24.04 -80.88
CA LEU A 712 77.36 24.85 -80.39
C LEU A 712 78.56 24.58 -81.30
N THR A 713 79.01 25.61 -82.00
CA THR A 713 80.17 25.55 -82.89
C THR A 713 81.17 26.62 -82.46
N LEU A 714 82.43 26.24 -82.28
CA LEU A 714 83.52 27.13 -81.88
C LEU A 714 84.69 26.94 -82.85
N ASN A 715 85.15 28.01 -83.47
CA ASN A 715 86.22 27.97 -84.46
C ASN A 715 87.51 28.61 -83.91
N ASN A 716 88.66 28.07 -84.32
CA ASN A 716 89.99 28.60 -84.03
C ASN A 716 90.32 28.74 -82.53
N THR A 717 89.84 27.79 -81.73
CA THR A 717 90.05 27.76 -80.26
C THR A 717 91.46 27.30 -79.91
N THR A 718 91.99 27.70 -78.75
CA THR A 718 93.23 27.13 -78.19
C THR A 718 92.99 25.91 -77.30
N VAL A 719 91.73 25.46 -77.18
CA VAL A 719 91.36 24.34 -76.30
C VAL A 719 91.74 23.03 -76.98
N VAL A 720 92.83 22.44 -76.51
CA VAL A 720 93.43 21.23 -77.09
C VAL A 720 92.68 19.98 -76.63
N PRO A 721 92.21 19.11 -77.53
CA PRO A 721 91.58 17.85 -77.15
C PRO A 721 92.57 16.91 -76.45
N SER A 722 92.10 16.12 -75.49
CA SER A 722 92.86 14.97 -74.99
C SER A 722 93.04 13.91 -76.09
N ALA A 723 93.94 12.95 -75.89
CA ALA A 723 94.22 11.89 -76.88
C ALA A 723 92.96 11.12 -77.34
N ASN A 724 92.00 10.89 -76.45
CA ASN A 724 90.66 10.35 -76.76
C ASN A 724 89.59 11.31 -76.19
N PRO A 725 89.21 12.38 -76.92
CA PRO A 725 88.36 13.42 -76.36
C PRO A 725 86.94 12.91 -76.11
N THR A 726 86.38 13.23 -74.94
CA THR A 726 84.97 13.05 -74.61
C THR A 726 84.35 14.41 -74.26
N ALA A 727 83.04 14.51 -74.43
CA ALA A 727 82.27 15.68 -74.06
C ALA A 727 81.15 15.32 -73.08
N THR A 728 81.06 16.05 -71.98
CA THR A 728 79.91 16.03 -71.07
C THR A 728 79.02 17.23 -71.39
N ILE A 729 77.79 16.92 -71.75
CA ILE A 729 76.78 17.86 -72.24
C ILE A 729 75.62 17.85 -71.25
N ARG A 730 75.31 19.02 -70.68
CA ARG A 730 74.31 19.17 -69.61
C ARG A 730 73.21 20.14 -70.03
N SER A 731 71.96 19.73 -69.84
CA SER A 731 70.76 20.56 -69.92
C SER A 731 70.55 21.31 -68.60
N SER A 732 69.98 22.53 -68.65
CA SER A 732 69.63 23.30 -67.46
C SER A 732 68.50 22.68 -66.64
N GLN A 733 67.80 21.68 -67.20
CA GLN A 733 66.83 20.84 -66.48
C GLN A 733 67.48 19.68 -65.71
N GLY A 734 68.80 19.56 -65.72
CA GLY A 734 69.56 18.57 -64.95
C GLY A 734 69.90 17.28 -65.72
N THR A 735 69.44 17.11 -66.96
CA THR A 735 69.81 15.94 -67.78
C THR A 735 71.25 16.04 -68.28
N VAL A 736 72.06 15.00 -68.06
CA VAL A 736 73.47 14.94 -68.46
C VAL A 736 73.72 13.78 -69.42
N ARG A 737 74.56 14.01 -70.44
CA ARG A 737 75.07 12.99 -71.37
C ARG A 737 76.57 13.16 -71.53
N THR A 738 77.31 12.05 -71.48
CA THR A 738 78.74 12.04 -71.82
C THR A 738 78.94 11.19 -73.05
N ILE A 739 79.64 11.73 -74.05
CA ILE A 739 79.84 11.10 -75.36
C ILE A 739 81.29 11.22 -75.82
N SER A 740 81.75 10.32 -76.66
CA SER A 740 83.05 10.46 -77.33
C SER A 740 82.98 11.53 -78.42
N VAL A 741 84.04 12.33 -78.54
CA VAL A 741 84.18 13.36 -79.59
C VAL A 741 85.02 12.79 -80.72
N THR A 742 84.51 12.90 -81.95
CA THR A 742 85.22 12.39 -83.13
C THR A 742 86.25 13.41 -83.61
N THR A 743 87.53 13.02 -83.69
CA THR A 743 88.61 13.86 -84.25
C THR A 743 88.61 13.76 -85.78
N LEU A 744 88.53 14.91 -86.47
CA LEU A 744 88.47 15.04 -87.93
C LEU A 744 89.79 15.51 -88.56
#